data_AF-R7Z232-F1
#
_entry.id   AF-R7Z232-F1
#
_cell.length_a   1.000
_cell.length_b   1.000
_cell.length_c   1.000
_cell.angle_alpha   90.00
_cell.angle_beta   90.00
_cell.angle_gamma   90.00
#
_symmetry.space_group_name_H-M   'P 1'
#
loop_
_entity.id
_entity.type
_entity.pdbx_description
1 polymer ?
#
loop_
_entity_poly.entity_id
_entity_poly.type
_entity_poly.pdbx_seq_one_letter_code
_entity_poly.pdbx_strand_id
1 'polypeptide(L)'
;MNGTTEHRSDRLKILVVGAGIGGLTAGLALRQQGHEVLVFEQSRFASEAGAAIHLAPNANGILRRLGIWAENFGANRMQKLTEYNSMGEKMRSMGLEEANKMWQHPWLLAHRIYLHDALKKAATSAQGKGGPVKLHTSSKVVDVDPRAARVTLADGSEFEGDIVLGADGVHSRARSRVAGSEFKPFCCGKSAFRFLIPRKAAQEDEKTSRFVQESGELSMWYGTDRRVIMYPTSNNEMLNFVCVHPEAESEAGDDWNKGGNLDRMLQVYQGFDPALLALLSKADPATLKVWKLLDMEVLPTWTNERLALLGDAAHPFLPHQGQGGAVAIEDAASLAVVLGAGTPREEIPDRLKLYERIRYDRANRIQDFSRLMGADLDKKVKLDMFAFTNFNFGHDEWDNSSQKLREWTWDRTPNVYWRMPIAFGPMPGPRQTHFGVARQATESTFTTASIKFKTSRTLLQNLFPRGVPGWRFKSPGTVAYASFSQTTLNKMEWLGGSGYNHLGLYIHGVEYEKQNGDVVSGAYMPILFENLTDPIVSGREELGMPKLYSSIDVYRRATSYRINTGWQGAMWGRFTLENLKEVEAAGDGGSISGDNDAGILTYRYMPAVGRSTKGTAEAAYPVYVPFKDEVPQPKPLRVFEADKASFKIDKLDWEALPTLHHVIERLAELPVYEVVAAKVVEGVGVPDVAAAQRVE
;
A
#
# COMPACT_ATOMS: atom_id res chain seq x y z
N MET A 1 6.45 28.01 6.28
CA MET A 1 7.60 27.91 7.19
C MET A 1 7.07 27.47 8.54
N ASN A 2 7.39 26.26 8.98
CA ASN A 2 7.28 25.82 10.37
C ASN A 2 8.44 24.86 10.64
N GLY A 3 9.27 25.29 11.60
CA GLY A 3 10.29 24.59 12.36
C GLY A 3 10.81 23.23 11.89
N THR A 4 12.07 23.24 11.45
CA THR A 4 13.01 22.14 11.63
C THR A 4 13.23 21.86 13.12
N THR A 5 12.39 21.04 13.73
CA THR A 5 12.72 20.30 14.95
C THR A 5 13.04 18.86 14.55
N GLU A 6 14.29 18.45 14.82
CA GLU A 6 14.90 17.20 14.40
C GLU A 6 14.09 15.96 14.83
N HIS A 7 13.63 15.17 13.84
CA HIS A 7 13.11 13.80 14.01
C HIS A 7 14.23 12.80 14.40
N ARG A 8 14.97 13.06 15.48
CA ARG A 8 15.98 12.11 15.98
C ARG A 8 15.33 10.85 16.59
N SER A 9 14.09 10.95 17.08
CA SER A 9 13.34 9.85 17.71
C SER A 9 13.01 8.70 16.75
N ASP A 10 12.74 9.00 15.47
CA ASP A 10 12.09 8.05 14.56
C ASP A 10 13.07 7.38 13.58
N ARG A 11 14.38 7.61 13.79
CA ARG A 11 15.46 7.02 12.99
C ARG A 11 15.87 5.66 13.56
N LEU A 12 15.73 4.60 12.75
CA LEU A 12 16.24 3.27 13.07
C LEU A 12 17.73 3.14 12.75
N LYS A 13 18.46 2.37 13.58
CA LYS A 13 19.84 1.93 13.34
C LYS A 13 19.83 0.49 12.82
N ILE A 14 20.23 0.28 11.57
CA ILE A 14 20.13 -1.01 10.88
C ILE A 14 21.53 -1.56 10.61
N LEU A 15 21.76 -2.80 11.03
CA LEU A 15 23.01 -3.52 10.82
C LEU A 15 22.83 -4.50 9.66
N VAL A 16 23.60 -4.35 8.59
CA VAL A 16 23.56 -5.23 7.42
C VAL A 16 24.81 -6.08 7.39
N VAL A 17 24.65 -7.40 7.40
CA VAL A 17 25.75 -8.37 7.36
C VAL A 17 25.95 -8.81 5.91
N GLY A 18 27.05 -8.38 5.29
CA GLY A 18 27.40 -8.65 3.89
C GLY A 18 27.22 -7.44 2.97
N ALA A 19 28.27 -7.11 2.21
CA ALA A 19 28.25 -6.03 1.22
C ALA A 19 28.16 -6.55 -0.22
N GLY A 20 27.40 -7.62 -0.44
CA GLY A 20 27.03 -8.07 -1.79
C GLY A 20 26.03 -7.11 -2.46
N ILE A 21 25.53 -7.49 -3.64
CA ILE A 21 24.50 -6.69 -4.36
C ILE A 21 23.29 -6.43 -3.46
N GLY A 22 22.69 -7.47 -2.86
CA GLY A 22 21.54 -7.31 -1.97
C GLY A 22 21.81 -6.42 -0.76
N GLY A 23 22.94 -6.62 -0.07
CA GLY A 23 23.29 -5.83 1.12
C GLY A 23 23.57 -4.35 0.83
N LEU A 24 24.28 -4.05 -0.26
CA LEU A 24 24.51 -2.67 -0.68
C LEU A 24 23.25 -2.00 -1.22
N THR A 25 22.39 -2.74 -1.93
CA THR A 25 21.08 -2.23 -2.36
C THR A 25 20.19 -1.94 -1.15
N ALA A 26 20.15 -2.83 -0.15
CA ALA A 26 19.42 -2.60 1.10
C ALA A 26 19.96 -1.38 1.84
N GLY A 27 21.29 -1.26 1.95
CA GLY A 27 21.93 -0.12 2.58
C GLY A 27 21.59 1.20 1.89
N LEU A 28 21.64 1.24 0.54
CA LEU A 28 21.24 2.40 -0.25
C LEU A 28 19.76 2.73 -0.09
N ALA A 29 18.87 1.74 -0.18
CA ALA A 29 17.44 1.95 -0.10
C ALA A 29 17.01 2.45 1.31
N LEU A 30 17.53 1.82 2.37
CA LEU A 30 17.19 2.17 3.75
C LEU A 30 17.78 3.51 4.19
N ARG A 31 18.98 3.90 3.73
CA ARG A 31 19.45 5.27 3.99
C ARG A 31 18.56 6.31 3.33
N GLN A 32 17.98 6.04 2.16
CA GLN A 32 17.08 6.97 1.49
C GLN A 32 15.73 7.11 2.24
N GLN A 33 15.37 6.15 3.09
CA GLN A 33 14.28 6.25 4.08
C GLN A 33 14.66 7.01 5.35
N GLY A 34 15.87 7.55 5.44
CA GLY A 34 16.34 8.37 6.57
C GLY A 34 17.01 7.58 7.70
N HIS A 35 17.16 6.26 7.58
CA HIS A 35 17.75 5.41 8.62
C HIS A 35 19.27 5.58 8.75
N GLU A 36 19.82 5.13 9.88
CA GLU A 36 21.26 4.93 10.04
C GLU A 36 21.59 3.49 9.64
N VAL A 37 22.50 3.31 8.68
CA VAL A 37 22.85 1.98 8.20
C VAL A 37 24.35 1.74 8.33
N LEU A 38 24.70 0.61 8.96
CA LEU A 38 26.05 0.08 9.04
C LEU A 38 26.09 -1.22 8.22
N VAL A 39 27.04 -1.36 7.31
CA VAL A 39 27.25 -2.59 6.52
C VAL A 39 28.58 -3.20 6.93
N PHE A 40 28.58 -4.49 7.25
CA PHE A 40 29.77 -5.24 7.64
C PHE A 40 30.16 -6.24 6.55
N GLU A 41 31.40 -6.16 6.07
CA GLU A 41 31.93 -6.99 5.00
C GLU A 41 33.26 -7.62 5.41
N GLN A 42 33.38 -8.94 5.24
CA GLN A 42 34.58 -9.68 5.63
C GLN A 42 35.80 -9.39 4.73
N SER A 43 35.59 -9.07 3.46
CA SER A 43 36.66 -8.82 2.50
C SER A 43 37.19 -7.37 2.55
N ARG A 44 38.35 -7.16 1.93
CA ARG A 44 38.91 -5.82 1.64
C ARG A 44 38.52 -5.30 0.25
N PHE A 45 37.72 -6.06 -0.50
CA PHE A 45 37.50 -5.87 -1.94
C PHE A 45 38.79 -5.85 -2.79
N ALA A 46 39.85 -6.53 -2.36
CA ALA A 46 41.16 -6.49 -3.01
C ALA A 46 41.24 -7.30 -4.33
N SER A 47 40.31 -8.23 -4.56
CA SER A 47 40.26 -9.05 -5.77
C SER A 47 38.84 -9.59 -5.99
N GLU A 48 38.02 -8.88 -6.77
CA GLU A 48 36.78 -9.44 -7.29
C GLU A 48 37.06 -10.06 -8.67
N ALA A 49 36.87 -11.36 -8.81
CA ALA A 49 36.92 -12.02 -10.11
C ALA A 49 35.63 -11.72 -10.90
N GLY A 50 35.80 -11.20 -12.12
CA GLY A 50 34.75 -10.64 -12.97
C GLY A 50 33.72 -11.66 -13.43
N ALA A 51 32.48 -11.46 -12.98
CA ALA A 51 31.29 -12.10 -13.52
C ALA A 51 30.37 -11.02 -14.11
N ALA A 52 29.56 -11.36 -15.10
CA ALA A 52 28.43 -10.51 -15.49
C ALA A 52 27.12 -10.95 -14.82
N ILE A 53 26.14 -10.07 -14.84
CA ILE A 53 24.82 -10.22 -14.22
C ILE A 53 23.72 -9.73 -15.18
N HIS A 54 22.58 -10.41 -15.13
CA HIS A 54 21.36 -9.97 -15.82
C HIS A 54 20.63 -8.95 -14.95
N LEU A 55 20.31 -7.81 -15.55
CA LEU A 55 19.42 -6.82 -14.97
C LEU A 55 18.12 -6.82 -15.77
N ALA A 56 17.26 -7.78 -15.43
CA ALA A 56 15.91 -7.86 -15.98
C ALA A 56 15.07 -6.63 -15.58
N PRO A 57 13.97 -6.33 -16.30
CA PRO A 57 13.17 -5.12 -16.09
C PRO A 57 12.74 -4.86 -14.64
N ASN A 58 12.33 -5.91 -13.91
CA ASN A 58 11.93 -5.87 -12.50
C ASN A 58 13.04 -5.29 -11.59
N ALA A 59 14.27 -5.81 -11.72
CA ALA A 59 15.40 -5.32 -10.93
C ALA A 59 15.95 -3.98 -11.43
N ASN A 60 15.98 -3.77 -12.75
CA ASN A 60 16.45 -2.51 -13.33
C ASN A 60 15.54 -1.33 -12.94
N GLY A 61 14.23 -1.55 -12.82
CA GLY A 61 13.29 -0.54 -12.32
C GLY A 61 13.63 -0.08 -10.90
N ILE A 62 13.96 -1.02 -10.01
CA ILE A 62 14.37 -0.70 -8.63
C ILE A 62 15.71 0.04 -8.61
N LEU A 63 16.71 -0.40 -9.37
CA LEU A 63 17.99 0.32 -9.48
C LEU A 63 17.77 1.76 -9.98
N ARG A 64 16.88 1.93 -10.95
CA ARG A 64 16.45 3.24 -11.46
C ARG A 64 15.68 4.08 -10.44
N ARG A 65 14.93 3.46 -9.54
CA ARG A 65 14.31 4.16 -8.41
C ARG A 65 15.34 4.67 -7.40
N LEU A 66 16.44 3.94 -7.24
CA LEU A 66 17.48 4.20 -6.24
C LEU A 66 18.61 5.13 -6.70
N GLY A 67 18.63 5.58 -7.95
CA GLY A 67 19.71 6.45 -8.48
C GLY A 67 20.78 5.74 -9.32
N ILE A 68 20.66 4.45 -9.63
CA ILE A 68 21.69 3.64 -10.32
C ILE A 68 21.30 3.29 -11.76
N TRP A 69 21.82 4.02 -12.76
CA TRP A 69 21.52 3.75 -14.18
C TRP A 69 22.65 2.90 -14.74
N ALA A 70 22.38 1.63 -15.05
CA ALA A 70 23.42 0.68 -15.39
C ALA A 70 24.13 0.98 -16.72
N GLU A 71 23.46 1.68 -17.62
CA GLU A 71 24.02 2.16 -18.87
C GLU A 71 25.22 3.11 -18.64
N ASN A 72 25.24 3.86 -17.53
CA ASN A 72 26.31 4.80 -17.21
C ASN A 72 27.65 4.12 -16.88
N PHE A 73 27.64 2.81 -16.60
CA PHE A 73 28.84 2.01 -16.38
C PHE A 73 28.94 0.86 -17.39
N GLY A 74 28.31 1.02 -18.56
CA GLY A 74 28.50 0.14 -19.71
C GLY A 74 27.68 -1.14 -19.72
N ALA A 75 26.51 -1.16 -19.07
CA ALA A 75 25.54 -2.23 -19.28
C ALA A 75 24.94 -2.16 -20.70
N ASN A 76 24.80 -3.32 -21.35
CA ASN A 76 24.27 -3.43 -22.71
C ASN A 76 22.79 -3.77 -22.69
N ARG A 77 22.02 -3.26 -23.65
CA ARG A 77 20.65 -3.75 -23.85
C ARG A 77 20.68 -5.18 -24.39
N MET A 78 19.81 -6.05 -23.87
CA MET A 78 19.61 -7.39 -24.41
C MET A 78 18.73 -7.29 -25.66
N GLN A 79 19.32 -7.48 -26.84
CA GLN A 79 18.65 -7.26 -28.13
C GLN A 79 18.31 -8.55 -28.86
N LYS A 80 19.00 -9.65 -28.57
CA LYS A 80 18.84 -10.91 -29.31
C LYS A 80 19.09 -12.11 -28.40
N LEU A 81 18.35 -13.19 -28.63
CA LEU A 81 18.58 -14.50 -28.02
C LEU A 81 18.79 -15.53 -29.12
N THR A 82 19.92 -16.23 -29.09
CA THR A 82 20.23 -17.32 -30.02
C THR A 82 20.56 -18.59 -29.26
N GLU A 83 19.98 -19.71 -29.67
CA GLU A 83 20.22 -21.03 -29.09
C GLU A 83 20.76 -21.97 -30.15
N TYR A 84 21.78 -22.72 -29.77
CA TYR A 84 22.49 -23.70 -30.57
C TYR A 84 22.42 -25.06 -29.87
N ASN A 85 22.46 -26.14 -30.65
CA ASN A 85 22.79 -27.44 -30.10
C ASN A 85 24.32 -27.55 -29.88
N SER A 86 24.78 -28.67 -29.29
CA SER A 86 26.19 -28.89 -29.02
C SER A 86 27.05 -28.89 -30.29
N MET A 87 26.49 -29.28 -31.44
CA MET A 87 27.18 -29.30 -32.74
C MET A 87 27.28 -27.91 -33.40
N GLY A 88 26.71 -26.86 -32.79
CA GLY A 88 26.76 -25.49 -33.30
C GLY A 88 25.67 -25.16 -34.32
N GLU A 89 24.69 -26.05 -34.51
CA GLU A 89 23.53 -25.79 -35.36
C GLU A 89 22.55 -24.89 -34.61
N LYS A 90 22.08 -23.84 -35.28
CA LYS A 90 21.14 -22.88 -34.70
C LYS A 90 19.76 -23.51 -34.55
N MET A 91 19.33 -23.68 -33.30
CA MET A 91 18.00 -24.19 -32.96
C MET A 91 16.94 -23.09 -32.98
N ARG A 92 17.29 -21.92 -32.41
CA ARG A 92 16.37 -20.78 -32.26
C ARG A 92 17.15 -19.47 -32.33
N SER A 93 16.54 -18.44 -32.91
CA SER A 93 17.10 -17.07 -32.92
C SER A 93 15.94 -16.07 -32.92
N MET A 94 15.93 -15.16 -31.97
CA MET A 94 14.85 -14.19 -31.78
C MET A 94 15.44 -12.80 -31.51
N GLY A 95 15.03 -11.82 -32.32
CA GLY A 95 15.23 -10.41 -32.00
C GLY A 95 14.25 -9.98 -30.92
N LEU A 96 14.74 -9.23 -29.93
CA LEU A 96 13.98 -8.85 -28.74
C LEU A 96 13.62 -7.36 -28.71
N GLU A 97 14.01 -6.57 -29.71
CA GLU A 97 13.80 -5.11 -29.70
C GLU A 97 12.32 -4.72 -29.59
N GLU A 98 11.45 -5.27 -30.45
CA GLU A 98 10.01 -5.01 -30.38
C GLU A 98 9.38 -5.63 -29.12
N ALA A 99 9.73 -6.88 -28.78
CA ALA A 99 9.22 -7.55 -27.59
C ALA A 99 9.57 -6.78 -26.30
N ASN A 100 10.75 -6.17 -26.24
CA ASN A 100 11.21 -5.41 -25.08
C ASN A 100 10.46 -4.09 -24.88
N LYS A 101 9.73 -3.57 -25.87
CA LYS A 101 8.94 -2.33 -25.72
C LYS A 101 7.78 -2.46 -24.73
N MET A 102 7.36 -3.68 -24.39
CA MET A 102 6.34 -3.90 -23.37
C MET A 102 6.83 -3.53 -21.96
N TRP A 103 8.15 -3.50 -21.74
CA TRP A 103 8.75 -3.23 -20.43
C TRP A 103 9.00 -1.73 -20.25
N GLN A 104 8.63 -1.19 -19.10
CA GLN A 104 8.95 0.20 -18.74
C GLN A 104 10.46 0.43 -18.65
N HIS A 105 11.21 -0.57 -18.19
CA HIS A 105 12.64 -0.51 -17.98
C HIS A 105 13.38 -1.50 -18.89
N PRO A 106 14.51 -1.10 -19.51
CA PRO A 106 15.20 -1.98 -20.45
C PRO A 106 15.78 -3.19 -19.73
N TRP A 107 15.78 -4.34 -20.41
CA TRP A 107 16.55 -5.51 -19.98
C TRP A 107 18.02 -5.28 -20.32
N LEU A 108 18.88 -5.25 -19.29
CA LEU A 108 20.30 -4.98 -19.43
C LEU A 108 21.19 -6.18 -19.04
N LEU A 109 22.36 -6.23 -19.65
CA LEU A 109 23.45 -7.17 -19.39
C LEU A 109 24.63 -6.37 -18.86
N ALA A 110 25.00 -6.57 -17.59
CA ALA A 110 25.93 -5.68 -16.88
C ALA A 110 27.11 -6.43 -16.28
N HIS A 111 28.22 -5.71 -16.08
CA HIS A 111 29.37 -6.24 -15.37
C HIS A 111 29.06 -6.20 -13.86
N ARG A 112 29.14 -7.33 -13.17
CA ARG A 112 28.75 -7.42 -11.75
C ARG A 112 29.57 -6.50 -10.87
N ILE A 113 30.88 -6.39 -11.12
CA ILE A 113 31.79 -5.50 -10.35
C ILE A 113 31.38 -4.04 -10.54
N TYR A 114 31.04 -3.62 -11.76
CA TYR A 114 30.66 -2.22 -12.00
C TYR A 114 29.32 -1.87 -11.37
N LEU A 115 28.37 -2.80 -11.37
CA LEU A 115 27.13 -2.65 -10.60
C LEU A 115 27.41 -2.54 -9.09
N HIS A 116 28.26 -3.43 -8.56
CA HIS A 116 28.66 -3.42 -7.16
C HIS A 116 29.31 -2.09 -6.77
N ASP A 117 30.28 -1.62 -7.55
CA ASP A 117 30.96 -0.34 -7.32
C ASP A 117 30.02 0.85 -7.41
N ALA A 118 29.07 0.84 -8.35
CA ALA A 118 28.05 1.87 -8.46
C ALA A 118 27.15 1.90 -7.22
N LEU A 119 26.70 0.74 -6.75
CA LEU A 119 25.90 0.60 -5.52
C LEU A 119 26.70 1.05 -4.30
N LYS A 120 27.94 0.59 -4.15
CA LYS A 120 28.86 0.95 -3.06
C LYS A 120 29.06 2.46 -3.00
N LYS A 121 29.43 3.07 -4.14
CA LYS A 121 29.63 4.52 -4.27
C LYS A 121 28.37 5.30 -3.89
N ALA A 122 27.21 4.89 -4.39
CA ALA A 122 25.95 5.56 -4.05
C ALA A 122 25.58 5.38 -2.57
N ALA A 123 25.75 4.17 -2.02
CA ALA A 123 25.43 3.87 -0.62
C ALA A 123 26.31 4.69 0.34
N THR A 124 27.61 4.84 0.07
CA THR A 124 28.55 5.55 0.95
C THR A 124 28.70 7.04 0.63
N SER A 125 28.07 7.53 -0.44
CA SER A 125 28.14 8.94 -0.87
C SER A 125 27.59 9.89 0.18
N ALA A 126 28.32 10.97 0.48
CA ALA A 126 27.80 12.05 1.34
C ALA A 126 26.63 12.80 0.67
N GLN A 127 26.57 12.77 -0.66
CA GLN A 127 25.47 13.33 -1.46
C GLN A 127 24.34 12.30 -1.59
N GLY A 128 23.09 12.77 -1.63
CA GLY A 128 21.88 11.94 -1.77
C GLY A 128 20.91 12.10 -0.61
N LYS A 129 19.83 11.30 -0.60
CA LYS A 129 18.85 11.28 0.50
C LYS A 129 19.40 10.48 1.69
N GLY A 130 19.26 11.04 2.90
CA GLY A 130 19.72 10.46 4.15
C GLY A 130 21.24 10.42 4.33
N GLY A 131 21.70 10.00 5.50
CA GLY A 131 23.14 9.92 5.81
C GLY A 131 23.87 8.80 5.05
N PRO A 132 25.18 8.93 4.77
CA PRO A 132 25.97 7.89 4.11
C PRO A 132 25.96 6.58 4.91
N VAL A 133 25.91 5.45 4.21
CA VAL A 133 26.12 4.13 4.81
C VAL A 133 27.54 4.05 5.38
N LYS A 134 27.66 3.58 6.62
CA LYS A 134 28.95 3.28 7.25
C LYS A 134 29.38 1.88 6.85
N LEU A 135 30.29 1.78 5.89
CA LEU A 135 30.81 0.50 5.39
C LEU A 135 32.06 0.08 6.16
N HIS A 136 31.96 -1.02 6.91
CA HIS A 136 33.04 -1.65 7.66
C HIS A 136 33.57 -2.85 6.86
N THR A 137 34.77 -2.73 6.28
CA THR A 137 35.44 -3.83 5.57
C THR A 137 36.38 -4.59 6.51
N SER A 138 36.91 -5.74 6.08
CA SER A 138 37.67 -6.65 6.96
C SER A 138 36.95 -7.03 8.26
N SER A 139 35.61 -6.94 8.25
CA SER A 139 34.76 -7.03 9.43
C SER A 139 33.94 -8.30 9.34
N LYS A 140 34.59 -9.44 9.60
CA LYS A 140 33.95 -10.74 9.54
C LYS A 140 33.01 -10.93 10.73
N VAL A 141 31.70 -10.95 10.47
CA VAL A 141 30.69 -11.30 11.48
C VAL A 141 30.78 -12.80 11.79
N VAL A 142 30.88 -13.12 13.07
CA VAL A 142 30.94 -14.50 13.57
C VAL A 142 29.67 -14.90 14.33
N ASP A 143 28.94 -13.92 14.86
CA ASP A 143 27.67 -14.15 15.53
C ASP A 143 26.65 -13.03 15.35
N VAL A 144 25.37 -13.37 15.50
CA VAL A 144 24.22 -12.47 15.46
C VAL A 144 23.27 -12.81 16.62
N ASP A 145 22.84 -11.81 17.39
CA ASP A 145 21.75 -11.93 18.36
C ASP A 145 20.48 -11.26 17.79
N PRO A 146 19.45 -12.05 17.40
CA PRO A 146 18.21 -11.51 16.85
C PRO A 146 17.38 -10.68 17.83
N ARG A 147 17.45 -10.97 19.13
CA ARG A 147 16.63 -10.29 20.15
C ARG A 147 17.25 -8.94 20.52
N ALA A 148 18.57 -8.91 20.72
CA ALA A 148 19.30 -7.68 21.01
C ALA A 148 19.59 -6.84 19.75
N ALA A 149 19.33 -7.39 18.55
CA ALA A 149 19.75 -6.81 17.28
C ALA A 149 21.25 -6.46 17.27
N ARG A 150 22.08 -7.44 17.64
CA ARG A 150 23.52 -7.31 17.80
C ARG A 150 24.29 -8.18 16.80
N VAL A 151 25.42 -7.68 16.32
CA VAL A 151 26.41 -8.46 15.55
C VAL A 151 27.75 -8.47 16.28
N THR A 152 28.41 -9.62 16.30
CA THR A 152 29.75 -9.80 16.88
C THR A 152 30.74 -10.10 15.78
N LEU A 153 31.84 -9.33 15.73
CA LEU A 153 32.91 -9.50 14.75
C LEU A 153 33.98 -10.48 15.26
N ALA A 154 34.79 -11.00 14.35
CA ALA A 154 35.86 -11.96 14.65
C ALA A 154 36.96 -11.40 15.57
N ASP A 155 37.11 -10.08 15.67
CA ASP A 155 38.03 -9.41 16.59
C ASP A 155 37.44 -9.21 18.00
N GLY A 156 36.20 -9.66 18.23
CA GLY A 156 35.47 -9.52 19.48
C GLY A 156 34.69 -8.21 19.63
N SER A 157 34.76 -7.30 18.66
CA SER A 157 33.93 -6.08 18.70
C SER A 157 32.45 -6.39 18.46
N GLU A 158 31.59 -5.64 19.13
CA GLU A 158 30.13 -5.81 19.06
C GLU A 158 29.46 -4.52 18.60
N PHE A 159 28.42 -4.66 17.78
CA PHE A 159 27.59 -3.54 17.32
C PHE A 159 26.13 -3.87 17.57
N GLU A 160 25.42 -2.95 18.23
CA GLU A 160 23.98 -3.03 18.45
C GLU A 160 23.23 -2.05 17.56
N GLY A 161 22.03 -2.43 17.16
CA GLY A 161 21.08 -1.61 16.41
C GLY A 161 19.65 -1.88 16.83
N ASP A 162 18.72 -1.45 15.98
CA ASP A 162 17.30 -1.76 16.08
C ASP A 162 16.96 -3.03 15.27
N ILE A 163 17.71 -3.31 14.20
CA ILE A 163 17.46 -4.39 13.22
C ILE A 163 18.80 -4.98 12.74
N VAL A 164 18.83 -6.30 12.51
CA VAL A 164 19.89 -6.98 11.76
C VAL A 164 19.33 -7.55 10.45
N LEU A 165 20.00 -7.28 9.34
CA LEU A 165 19.69 -7.82 8.02
C LEU A 165 20.81 -8.74 7.55
N GLY A 166 20.52 -10.04 7.40
CA GLY A 166 21.45 -11.05 6.90
C GLY A 166 21.48 -11.06 5.38
N ALA A 167 22.54 -10.50 4.79
CA ALA A 167 22.81 -10.46 3.35
C ALA A 167 24.17 -11.11 3.01
N ASP A 168 24.61 -12.06 3.83
CA ASP A 168 25.93 -12.70 3.85
C ASP A 168 26.03 -13.94 2.95
N GLY A 169 25.07 -14.07 2.03
CA GLY A 169 25.11 -15.00 0.92
C GLY A 169 24.88 -16.46 1.29
N VAL A 170 25.21 -17.36 0.37
CA VAL A 170 24.92 -18.79 0.49
C VAL A 170 25.55 -19.44 1.73
N HIS A 171 26.68 -18.94 2.24
CA HIS A 171 27.33 -19.44 3.45
C HIS A 171 26.98 -18.62 4.72
N SER A 172 25.76 -18.06 4.73
CA SER A 172 25.26 -17.16 5.78
C SER A 172 25.49 -17.69 7.20
N ARG A 173 26.06 -16.83 8.04
CA ARG A 173 26.08 -16.96 9.50
C ARG A 173 24.78 -16.47 10.10
N ALA A 174 24.19 -15.40 9.56
CA ALA A 174 22.90 -14.89 10.03
C ALA A 174 21.79 -15.96 9.95
N ARG A 175 21.80 -16.82 8.93
CA ARG A 175 20.84 -17.91 8.77
C ARG A 175 20.86 -18.93 9.90
N SER A 176 21.98 -19.08 10.61
CA SER A 176 22.03 -19.97 11.79
C SER A 176 21.15 -19.50 12.95
N ARG A 177 20.62 -18.28 12.86
CA ARG A 177 19.79 -17.64 13.88
C ARG A 177 18.30 -17.54 13.48
N VAL A 178 17.87 -18.21 12.42
CA VAL A 178 16.44 -18.39 12.08
C VAL A 178 16.06 -19.88 12.18
N ALA A 179 14.76 -20.19 12.27
CA ALA A 179 14.31 -21.58 12.25
C ALA A 179 14.63 -22.24 10.90
N GLY A 180 14.97 -23.54 10.92
CA GLY A 180 15.48 -24.24 9.74
C GLY A 180 16.99 -24.08 9.52
N SER A 181 17.75 -23.67 10.54
CA SER A 181 19.22 -23.52 10.50
C SER A 181 19.97 -24.81 10.13
N GLU A 182 19.34 -25.96 10.27
CA GLU A 182 19.81 -27.28 9.86
C GLU A 182 19.86 -27.44 8.33
N PHE A 183 19.06 -26.67 7.59
CA PHE A 183 19.08 -26.67 6.13
C PHE A 183 20.36 -26.00 5.63
N LYS A 184 21.23 -26.81 5.03
CA LYS A 184 22.51 -26.37 4.48
C LYS A 184 22.46 -26.35 2.97
N PRO A 185 23.16 -25.40 2.32
CA PRO A 185 23.34 -25.45 0.88
C PRO A 185 23.99 -26.77 0.47
N PHE A 186 23.48 -27.38 -0.59
CA PHE A 186 23.99 -28.61 -1.17
C PHE A 186 24.29 -28.41 -2.65
N CYS A 187 25.25 -29.16 -3.19
CA CYS A 187 25.53 -29.10 -4.62
C CYS A 187 24.42 -29.82 -5.40
N CYS A 188 23.89 -29.20 -6.46
CA CYS A 188 22.89 -29.83 -7.33
C CYS A 188 23.47 -30.83 -8.34
N GLY A 189 24.72 -31.27 -8.14
CA GLY A 189 25.45 -32.18 -9.04
C GLY A 189 26.07 -31.50 -10.26
N LYS A 190 26.05 -30.16 -10.33
CA LYS A 190 26.62 -29.38 -11.43
C LYS A 190 27.62 -28.34 -10.91
N SER A 191 28.62 -28.05 -11.74
CA SER A 191 29.58 -26.96 -11.57
C SER A 191 29.56 -26.04 -12.79
N ALA A 192 30.10 -24.83 -12.65
CA ALA A 192 30.21 -23.88 -13.75
C ALA A 192 31.60 -23.26 -13.84
N PHE A 193 32.21 -23.31 -15.03
CA PHE A 193 33.34 -22.44 -15.35
C PHE A 193 32.82 -21.03 -15.65
N ARG A 194 33.50 -20.02 -15.11
CA ARG A 194 33.18 -18.60 -15.31
C ARG A 194 34.43 -17.81 -15.64
N PHE A 195 34.33 -16.98 -16.67
CA PHE A 195 35.42 -16.13 -17.16
C PHE A 195 34.88 -15.08 -18.13
N LEU A 196 35.76 -14.15 -18.50
CA LEU A 196 35.50 -13.10 -19.49
C LEU A 196 36.51 -13.24 -20.63
N ILE A 197 36.07 -12.93 -21.86
CA ILE A 197 36.95 -12.83 -23.03
C ILE A 197 36.73 -11.45 -23.67
N PRO A 198 37.78 -10.69 -24.02
CA PRO A 198 37.63 -9.50 -24.85
C PRO A 198 36.93 -9.85 -26.17
N ARG A 199 35.81 -9.18 -26.48
CA ARG A 199 35.01 -9.46 -27.69
C ARG A 199 35.86 -9.40 -28.95
N LYS A 200 36.83 -8.48 -28.99
CA LYS A 200 37.78 -8.32 -30.09
C LYS A 200 38.57 -9.61 -30.40
N ALA A 201 38.97 -10.37 -29.38
CA ALA A 201 39.69 -11.64 -29.57
C ALA A 201 38.85 -12.72 -30.28
N ALA A 202 37.51 -12.63 -30.17
CA ALA A 202 36.57 -13.47 -30.90
C ALA A 202 36.26 -12.92 -32.30
N GLN A 203 36.30 -11.60 -32.49
CA GLN A 203 36.03 -10.94 -33.77
C GLN A 203 37.16 -11.11 -34.78
N GLU A 204 38.42 -11.07 -34.31
CA GLU A 204 39.62 -11.15 -35.16
C GLU A 204 39.91 -12.57 -35.68
N ASP A 205 39.23 -13.58 -35.15
CA ASP A 205 39.36 -14.98 -35.57
C ASP A 205 38.19 -15.38 -36.46
N GLU A 206 38.49 -15.75 -37.70
CA GLU A 206 37.51 -16.09 -38.74
C GLU A 206 36.53 -17.18 -38.26
N LYS A 207 37.01 -18.15 -37.45
CA LYS A 207 36.18 -19.25 -36.94
C LYS A 207 35.16 -18.77 -35.91
N THR A 208 35.52 -17.81 -35.06
CA THR A 208 34.70 -17.39 -33.92
C THR A 208 33.91 -16.11 -34.18
N SER A 209 34.30 -15.33 -35.19
CA SER A 209 33.69 -14.04 -35.54
C SER A 209 32.17 -14.10 -35.72
N ARG A 210 31.67 -15.24 -36.22
CA ARG A 210 30.23 -15.50 -36.43
C ARG A 210 29.37 -15.41 -35.18
N PHE A 211 29.94 -15.57 -33.98
CA PHE A 211 29.20 -15.54 -32.72
C PHE A 211 29.06 -14.13 -32.11
N VAL A 212 29.76 -13.15 -32.67
CA VAL A 212 29.95 -11.84 -32.05
C VAL A 212 29.70 -10.70 -33.05
N GLN A 213 28.84 -10.94 -34.04
CA GLN A 213 28.47 -9.97 -35.07
C GLN A 213 27.47 -8.92 -34.55
N GLU A 214 26.58 -9.32 -33.64
CA GLU A 214 25.48 -8.50 -33.15
C GLU A 214 25.80 -7.90 -31.78
N SER A 215 25.23 -6.74 -31.46
CA SER A 215 25.33 -6.18 -30.12
C SER A 215 24.23 -6.74 -29.21
N GLY A 216 24.53 -6.88 -27.92
CA GLY A 216 23.51 -7.29 -26.95
C GLY A 216 22.93 -8.70 -27.16
N GLU A 217 23.66 -9.59 -27.85
CA GLU A 217 23.23 -10.96 -28.13
C GLU A 217 23.57 -11.90 -26.98
N LEU A 218 22.56 -12.59 -26.44
CA LEU A 218 22.74 -13.72 -25.55
C LEU A 218 22.71 -15.01 -26.38
N SER A 219 23.79 -15.78 -26.30
CA SER A 219 23.92 -17.07 -26.98
C SER A 219 23.99 -18.22 -25.99
N MET A 220 23.27 -19.30 -26.28
CA MET A 220 23.28 -20.52 -25.47
C MET A 220 23.57 -21.74 -26.34
N TRP A 221 24.48 -22.60 -25.89
CA TRP A 221 24.72 -23.91 -26.50
C TRP A 221 24.28 -25.00 -25.54
N TYR A 222 23.46 -25.93 -26.02
CA TYR A 222 22.93 -27.02 -25.22
C TYR A 222 23.51 -28.36 -25.66
N GLY A 223 24.17 -29.05 -24.73
CA GLY A 223 24.38 -30.50 -24.77
C GLY A 223 23.37 -31.20 -23.87
N THR A 224 23.48 -32.53 -23.78
CA THR A 224 22.54 -33.36 -23.00
C THR A 224 22.49 -32.97 -21.52
N ASP A 225 23.66 -32.77 -20.91
CA ASP A 225 23.88 -32.58 -19.46
C ASP A 225 24.70 -31.32 -19.12
N ARG A 226 25.04 -30.53 -20.13
CA ARG A 226 25.95 -29.38 -20.03
C ARG A 226 25.55 -28.29 -21.01
N ARG A 227 25.91 -27.05 -20.69
CA ARG A 227 25.58 -25.90 -21.53
C ARG A 227 26.57 -24.76 -21.37
N VAL A 228 26.68 -23.96 -22.41
CA VAL A 228 27.49 -22.74 -22.44
C VAL A 228 26.56 -21.56 -22.64
N ILE A 229 26.69 -20.53 -21.80
CA ILE A 229 25.95 -19.28 -21.88
C ILE A 229 26.96 -18.17 -22.12
N MET A 230 26.77 -17.41 -23.19
CA MET A 230 27.61 -16.28 -23.58
C MET A 230 26.76 -15.02 -23.75
N TYR A 231 27.22 -13.89 -23.25
CA TYR A 231 26.61 -12.60 -23.54
C TYR A 231 27.58 -11.42 -23.31
N PRO A 232 27.39 -10.28 -24.00
CA PRO A 232 28.28 -9.14 -23.88
C PRO A 232 28.00 -8.29 -22.63
N THR A 233 29.06 -7.70 -22.08
CA THR A 233 29.06 -6.70 -21.01
C THR A 233 30.02 -5.55 -21.36
N SER A 234 30.05 -4.48 -20.56
CA SER A 234 31.05 -3.40 -20.65
C SER A 234 31.08 -2.73 -22.02
N ASN A 235 30.00 -2.06 -22.43
CA ASN A 235 29.86 -1.42 -23.75
C ASN A 235 30.12 -2.37 -24.92
N ASN A 236 29.64 -3.62 -24.78
CA ASN A 236 29.84 -4.70 -25.74
C ASN A 236 31.33 -5.11 -25.93
N GLU A 237 32.25 -4.70 -25.08
CA GLU A 237 33.70 -4.97 -25.25
C GLU A 237 34.15 -6.30 -24.65
N MET A 238 33.42 -6.84 -23.67
CA MET A 238 33.76 -8.08 -22.97
C MET A 238 32.62 -9.11 -23.12
N LEU A 239 32.95 -10.37 -23.30
CA LEU A 239 32.02 -11.49 -23.37
C LEU A 239 32.09 -12.30 -22.07
N ASN A 240 30.97 -12.42 -21.37
CA ASN A 240 30.85 -13.27 -20.20
C ASN A 240 30.49 -14.69 -20.60
N PHE A 241 31.18 -15.67 -20.01
CA PHE A 241 30.90 -17.08 -20.18
C PHE A 241 30.48 -17.73 -18.87
N VAL A 242 29.45 -18.57 -18.95
CA VAL A 242 29.06 -19.51 -17.90
C VAL A 242 28.91 -20.89 -18.53
N CYS A 243 29.83 -21.79 -18.21
CA CYS A 243 29.89 -23.13 -18.79
C CYS A 243 29.51 -24.17 -17.71
N VAL A 244 28.24 -24.56 -17.68
CA VAL A 244 27.67 -25.52 -16.72
C VAL A 244 27.91 -26.95 -17.18
N HIS A 245 28.36 -27.82 -16.28
CA HIS A 245 28.71 -29.23 -16.54
C HIS A 245 28.54 -30.09 -15.27
N PRO A 246 28.53 -31.44 -15.36
CA PRO A 246 28.53 -32.32 -14.19
C PRO A 246 29.71 -32.03 -13.25
N GLU A 247 29.44 -31.94 -11.94
CA GLU A 247 30.44 -31.54 -10.94
C GLU A 247 31.65 -32.50 -10.88
N ALA A 248 31.40 -33.80 -11.01
CA ALA A 248 32.42 -34.84 -11.01
C ALA A 248 33.47 -34.68 -12.12
N GLU A 249 33.19 -33.88 -13.16
CA GLU A 249 34.12 -33.67 -14.26
C GLU A 249 35.10 -32.52 -14.02
N SER A 250 34.99 -31.69 -12.98
CA SER A 250 35.95 -30.59 -12.76
C SER A 250 36.61 -30.56 -11.39
N GLU A 251 36.21 -31.46 -10.48
CA GLU A 251 36.72 -31.53 -9.10
C GLU A 251 36.85 -30.13 -8.46
N ALA A 252 35.75 -29.36 -8.52
CA ALA A 252 35.66 -28.09 -7.82
C ALA A 252 35.93 -28.37 -6.32
N GLY A 253 37.00 -27.81 -5.76
CA GLY A 253 37.22 -27.87 -4.31
C GLY A 253 36.15 -27.08 -3.56
N ASP A 254 36.11 -27.21 -2.23
CA ASP A 254 35.16 -26.45 -1.38
C ASP A 254 35.51 -24.95 -1.25
N ASP A 255 36.57 -24.49 -1.90
CA ASP A 255 37.12 -23.13 -1.77
C ASP A 255 36.77 -22.25 -2.99
N TRP A 256 36.18 -21.07 -2.72
CA TRP A 256 35.57 -20.16 -3.70
C TRP A 256 36.56 -19.60 -4.75
N ASN A 257 37.87 -19.81 -4.55
CA ASN A 257 38.93 -19.15 -5.31
C ASN A 257 39.87 -20.10 -6.09
N LYS A 258 39.56 -21.39 -6.23
CA LYS A 258 40.40 -22.28 -7.07
C LYS A 258 40.48 -21.76 -8.51
N GLY A 259 41.70 -21.61 -9.03
CA GLY A 259 41.93 -21.33 -10.45
C GLY A 259 41.34 -22.47 -11.29
N GLY A 260 40.52 -22.13 -12.27
CA GLY A 260 40.01 -23.13 -13.21
C GLY A 260 41.12 -23.58 -14.14
N ASN A 261 41.11 -24.86 -14.51
CA ASN A 261 42.05 -25.42 -15.47
C ASN A 261 41.46 -25.31 -16.88
N LEU A 262 42.11 -24.52 -17.75
CA LEU A 262 41.68 -24.30 -19.13
C LEU A 262 41.64 -25.61 -19.94
N ASP A 263 42.68 -26.44 -19.85
CA ASP A 263 42.73 -27.73 -20.55
C ASP A 263 41.59 -28.64 -20.10
N ARG A 264 41.29 -28.63 -18.80
CA ARG A 264 40.16 -29.40 -18.27
C ARG A 264 38.83 -28.89 -18.79
N MET A 265 38.63 -27.57 -18.87
CA MET A 265 37.43 -27.01 -19.47
C MET A 265 37.29 -27.45 -20.93
N LEU A 266 38.36 -27.37 -21.73
CA LEU A 266 38.33 -27.80 -23.13
C LEU A 266 38.03 -29.30 -23.26
N GLN A 267 38.55 -30.13 -22.35
CA GLN A 267 38.25 -31.56 -22.31
C GLN A 267 36.77 -31.82 -21.98
N VAL A 268 36.19 -31.10 -21.01
CA VAL A 268 34.76 -31.20 -20.65
C VAL A 268 33.88 -30.84 -21.86
N TYR A 269 34.26 -29.85 -22.66
CA TYR A 269 33.47 -29.43 -23.82
C TYR A 269 33.93 -30.02 -25.16
N GLN A 270 34.81 -31.02 -25.18
CA GLN A 270 35.45 -31.54 -26.40
C GLN A 270 34.49 -32.01 -27.51
N GLY A 271 33.25 -32.39 -27.15
CA GLY A 271 32.21 -32.81 -28.09
C GLY A 271 31.37 -31.66 -28.66
N PHE A 272 31.69 -30.40 -28.33
CA PHE A 272 30.99 -29.23 -28.85
C PHE A 272 31.62 -28.74 -30.16
N ASP A 273 30.86 -27.89 -30.87
CA ASP A 273 31.26 -27.20 -32.09
C ASP A 273 32.72 -26.71 -32.03
N PRO A 274 33.58 -27.08 -33.01
CA PRO A 274 34.99 -26.68 -33.04
C PRO A 274 35.20 -25.16 -32.97
N ALA A 275 34.27 -24.36 -33.50
CA ALA A 275 34.36 -22.90 -33.38
C ALA A 275 34.08 -22.42 -31.94
N LEU A 276 33.14 -23.04 -31.22
CA LEU A 276 32.92 -22.74 -29.81
C LEU A 276 34.15 -23.13 -28.98
N LEU A 277 34.75 -24.29 -29.23
CA LEU A 277 35.98 -24.71 -28.54
C LEU A 277 37.15 -23.74 -28.79
N ALA A 278 37.30 -23.26 -30.03
CA ALA A 278 38.28 -22.23 -30.37
C ALA A 278 38.02 -20.88 -29.68
N LEU A 279 36.77 -20.60 -29.33
CA LEU A 279 36.41 -19.42 -28.53
C LEU A 279 36.73 -19.64 -27.05
N LEU A 280 36.36 -20.79 -26.49
CA LEU A 280 36.63 -21.13 -25.08
C LEU A 280 38.15 -21.19 -24.79
N SER A 281 38.98 -21.58 -25.75
CA SER A 281 40.44 -21.64 -25.58
C SER A 281 41.11 -20.26 -25.44
N LYS A 282 40.38 -19.17 -25.73
CA LYS A 282 40.84 -17.79 -25.55
C LYS A 282 40.61 -17.28 -24.12
N ALA A 283 40.02 -18.10 -23.23
CA ALA A 283 39.86 -17.75 -21.82
C ALA A 283 41.23 -17.55 -21.15
N ASP A 284 41.37 -16.50 -20.36
CA ASP A 284 42.57 -16.24 -19.58
C ASP A 284 42.65 -17.21 -18.39
N PRO A 285 43.68 -18.09 -18.30
CA PRO A 285 43.83 -19.02 -17.19
C PRO A 285 43.92 -18.35 -15.80
N ALA A 286 44.38 -17.09 -15.73
CA ALA A 286 44.52 -16.38 -14.47
C ALA A 286 43.17 -15.94 -13.88
N THR A 287 42.17 -15.70 -14.74
CA THR A 287 40.83 -15.22 -14.34
C THR A 287 39.75 -16.29 -14.45
N LEU A 288 40.05 -17.43 -15.09
CA LEU A 288 39.17 -18.60 -15.15
C LEU A 288 38.92 -19.17 -13.74
N LYS A 289 37.65 -19.33 -13.38
CA LYS A 289 37.21 -19.92 -12.11
C LYS A 289 36.20 -21.04 -12.32
N VAL A 290 36.13 -21.98 -11.40
CA VAL A 290 35.13 -23.06 -11.38
C VAL A 290 34.36 -23.05 -10.05
N TRP A 291 33.04 -23.17 -10.13
CA TRP A 291 32.13 -22.94 -9.00
C TRP A 291 31.14 -24.10 -8.90
N LYS A 292 30.97 -24.67 -7.71
CA LYS A 292 29.85 -25.58 -7.44
C LYS A 292 28.54 -24.80 -7.50
N LEU A 293 27.55 -25.34 -8.20
CA LEU A 293 26.21 -24.76 -8.18
C LEU A 293 25.49 -25.28 -6.94
N LEU A 294 25.27 -24.37 -5.99
CA LEU A 294 24.64 -24.66 -4.72
C LEU A 294 23.14 -24.33 -4.79
N ASP A 295 22.34 -25.28 -4.31
CA ASP A 295 20.91 -25.12 -4.06
C ASP A 295 20.67 -25.28 -2.55
N MET A 296 19.47 -24.94 -2.08
CA MET A 296 19.08 -25.12 -0.68
C MET A 296 17.58 -25.33 -0.56
N GLU A 297 17.18 -26.18 0.38
CA GLU A 297 15.77 -26.33 0.73
C GLU A 297 15.16 -25.00 1.18
N VAL A 298 13.84 -24.87 0.98
CA VAL A 298 13.10 -23.67 1.37
C VAL A 298 13.09 -23.56 2.89
N LEU A 299 13.62 -22.45 3.42
CA LEU A 299 13.59 -22.18 4.85
C LEU A 299 12.16 -21.95 5.31
N PRO A 300 11.75 -22.45 6.49
CA PRO A 300 10.40 -22.26 7.02
C PRO A 300 10.10 -20.80 7.36
N THR A 301 11.13 -20.00 7.66
CA THR A 301 11.03 -18.55 7.86
C THR A 301 12.37 -17.88 7.56
N TRP A 302 12.33 -16.61 7.19
CA TRP A 302 13.47 -15.73 6.98
C TRP A 302 13.64 -14.73 8.14
N THR A 303 12.75 -14.76 9.14
CA THR A 303 12.73 -13.78 10.23
C THR A 303 12.87 -14.44 11.58
N ASN A 304 13.48 -13.72 12.52
CA ASN A 304 13.49 -14.08 13.93
C ASN A 304 13.63 -12.79 14.75
N GLU A 305 12.62 -12.43 15.55
CA GLU A 305 12.62 -11.19 16.33
C GLU A 305 12.97 -9.95 15.48
N ARG A 306 14.19 -9.39 15.61
CA ARG A 306 14.68 -8.22 14.87
C ARG A 306 15.70 -8.56 13.77
N LEU A 307 15.80 -9.84 13.42
CA LEU A 307 16.61 -10.36 12.31
C LEU A 307 15.72 -10.68 11.11
N ALA A 308 16.14 -10.29 9.91
CA ALA A 308 15.61 -10.80 8.65
C ALA A 308 16.73 -11.18 7.67
N LEU A 309 16.55 -12.25 6.91
CA LEU A 309 17.45 -12.68 5.83
C LEU A 309 16.98 -12.12 4.48
N LEU A 310 17.92 -11.84 3.57
CA LEU A 310 17.64 -11.47 2.18
C LEU A 310 18.66 -12.04 1.20
N GLY A 311 18.30 -12.11 -0.08
CA GLY A 311 19.15 -12.67 -1.14
C GLY A 311 19.54 -14.13 -0.86
N ASP A 312 20.74 -14.52 -1.29
CA ASP A 312 21.22 -15.92 -1.15
C ASP A 312 21.35 -16.40 0.31
N ALA A 313 21.28 -15.50 1.31
CA ALA A 313 21.18 -15.90 2.71
C ALA A 313 19.82 -16.56 3.01
N ALA A 314 18.74 -16.09 2.36
CA ALA A 314 17.38 -16.60 2.50
C ALA A 314 17.02 -17.64 1.42
N HIS A 315 17.36 -17.36 0.15
CA HIS A 315 16.90 -18.12 -1.02
C HIS A 315 18.00 -18.23 -2.08
N PRO A 316 19.03 -19.08 -1.93
CA PRO A 316 20.12 -19.19 -2.91
C PRO A 316 19.63 -19.72 -4.25
N PHE A 317 19.99 -19.04 -5.33
CA PHE A 317 19.56 -19.39 -6.69
C PHE A 317 20.63 -20.18 -7.45
N LEU A 318 20.19 -21.24 -8.12
CA LEU A 318 20.94 -21.77 -9.25
C LEU A 318 21.00 -20.69 -10.37
N PRO A 319 22.11 -20.56 -11.13
CA PRO A 319 22.33 -19.44 -12.05
C PRO A 319 21.51 -19.51 -13.36
N HIS A 320 20.54 -20.42 -13.46
CA HIS A 320 19.91 -20.80 -14.73
C HIS A 320 18.94 -19.74 -15.27
N GLN A 321 18.45 -18.86 -14.40
CA GLN A 321 17.55 -17.75 -14.75
C GLN A 321 18.21 -16.36 -14.70
N GLY A 322 19.41 -16.26 -14.14
CA GLY A 322 20.06 -14.96 -13.91
C GLY A 322 19.33 -14.05 -12.91
N GLN A 323 18.47 -14.61 -12.06
CA GLN A 323 17.56 -13.84 -11.18
C GLN A 323 18.00 -13.71 -9.72
N GLY A 324 18.98 -14.46 -9.22
CA GLY A 324 19.37 -14.39 -7.80
C GLY A 324 19.68 -12.97 -7.32
N GLY A 325 20.51 -12.24 -8.07
CA GLY A 325 20.78 -10.82 -7.77
C GLY A 325 19.58 -9.90 -7.96
N ALA A 326 18.69 -10.19 -8.91
CA ALA A 326 17.47 -9.42 -9.15
C ALA A 326 16.49 -9.56 -7.98
N VAL A 327 16.28 -10.78 -7.49
CA VAL A 327 15.42 -11.08 -6.33
C VAL A 327 16.01 -10.47 -5.05
N ALA A 328 17.34 -10.46 -4.88
CA ALA A 328 17.99 -9.76 -3.77
C ALA A 328 17.79 -8.23 -3.82
N ILE A 329 17.74 -7.63 -5.02
CA ILE A 329 17.41 -6.21 -5.21
C ILE A 329 15.94 -5.95 -4.86
N GLU A 330 15.02 -6.85 -5.25
CA GLU A 330 13.62 -6.80 -4.86
C GLU A 330 13.44 -6.89 -3.34
N ASP A 331 14.19 -7.77 -2.66
CA ASP A 331 14.14 -7.89 -1.20
C ASP A 331 14.53 -6.59 -0.51
N ALA A 332 15.61 -5.96 -0.97
CA ALA A 332 16.07 -4.68 -0.47
C ALA A 332 15.02 -3.56 -0.66
N ALA A 333 14.32 -3.55 -1.80
CA ALA A 333 13.22 -2.61 -2.05
C ALA A 333 12.05 -2.86 -1.10
N SER A 334 11.64 -4.12 -0.92
CA SER A 334 10.54 -4.47 -0.02
C SER A 334 10.85 -4.09 1.44
N LEU A 335 12.06 -4.39 1.92
CA LEU A 335 12.53 -3.97 3.24
C LEU A 335 12.48 -2.45 3.41
N ALA A 336 12.95 -1.69 2.41
CA ALA A 336 12.91 -0.23 2.45
C ALA A 336 11.49 0.35 2.43
N VAL A 337 10.51 -0.37 1.87
CA VAL A 337 9.11 0.06 1.90
C VAL A 337 8.47 -0.24 3.25
N VAL A 338 8.63 -1.46 3.78
CA VAL A 338 7.98 -1.84 5.05
C VAL A 338 8.63 -1.17 6.26
N LEU A 339 9.90 -0.79 6.15
CA LEU A 339 10.66 0.04 7.10
C LEU A 339 10.81 1.46 6.53
N GLY A 340 9.69 2.14 6.32
CA GLY A 340 9.70 3.53 5.88
C GLY A 340 10.16 4.51 6.97
N ALA A 341 10.39 5.76 6.58
CA ALA A 341 10.62 6.83 7.56
C ALA A 341 9.47 6.87 8.60
N GLY A 342 9.82 6.96 9.89
CA GLY A 342 8.81 7.00 10.96
C GLY A 342 8.39 5.64 11.52
N THR A 343 8.97 4.52 11.07
CA THR A 343 8.62 3.18 11.60
C THR A 343 8.85 3.10 13.13
N PRO A 344 7.79 2.79 13.92
CA PRO A 344 7.93 2.56 15.35
C PRO A 344 8.75 1.30 15.65
N ARG A 345 9.58 1.33 16.70
CA ARG A 345 10.50 0.22 17.04
C ARG A 345 9.76 -1.04 17.48
N GLU A 346 8.62 -0.87 18.12
CA GLU A 346 7.70 -1.91 18.55
C GLU A 346 7.07 -2.66 17.36
N GLU A 347 6.96 -2.02 16.19
CA GLU A 347 6.40 -2.65 15.00
C GLU A 347 7.44 -3.46 14.22
N ILE A 348 8.74 -3.33 14.52
CA ILE A 348 9.82 -3.96 13.75
C ILE A 348 9.57 -5.45 13.49
N PRO A 349 9.28 -6.31 14.50
CA PRO A 349 9.05 -7.73 14.24
C PRO A 349 7.90 -7.99 13.27
N ASP A 350 6.81 -7.22 13.36
CA ASP A 350 5.66 -7.36 12.48
C ASP A 350 5.95 -6.84 11.06
N ARG A 351 6.78 -5.78 10.93
CA ARG A 351 7.25 -5.27 9.63
C ARG A 351 8.16 -6.28 8.92
N LEU A 352 9.03 -6.97 9.66
CA LEU A 352 9.88 -8.02 9.10
C LEU A 352 9.04 -9.22 8.63
N LYS A 353 8.02 -9.62 9.40
CA LYS A 353 7.05 -10.64 8.95
C LYS A 353 6.24 -10.19 7.74
N LEU A 354 5.90 -8.91 7.64
CA LEU A 354 5.26 -8.35 6.44
C LEU A 354 6.18 -8.47 5.23
N TYR A 355 7.46 -8.10 5.35
CA TYR A 355 8.47 -8.28 4.31
C TYR A 355 8.54 -9.75 3.85
N GLU A 356 8.67 -10.69 4.79
CA GLU A 356 8.68 -12.11 4.49
C GLU A 356 7.40 -12.51 3.73
N ARG A 357 6.22 -12.17 4.24
CA ARG A 357 4.95 -12.51 3.59
C ARG A 357 4.84 -11.98 2.16
N ILE A 358 5.39 -10.80 1.89
CA ILE A 358 5.41 -10.20 0.55
C ILE A 358 6.35 -11.00 -0.38
N ARG A 359 7.50 -11.43 0.12
CA ARG A 359 8.62 -11.92 -0.69
C ARG A 359 8.72 -13.43 -0.78
N TYR A 360 8.21 -14.15 0.22
CA TYR A 360 8.44 -15.59 0.42
C TYR A 360 7.96 -16.43 -0.76
N ASP A 361 6.67 -16.34 -1.11
CA ASP A 361 6.13 -17.09 -2.27
C ASP A 361 6.84 -16.71 -3.57
N ARG A 362 7.09 -15.40 -3.76
CA ARG A 362 7.71 -14.89 -4.97
C ARG A 362 9.14 -15.41 -5.15
N ALA A 363 10.00 -15.28 -4.15
CA ALA A 363 11.39 -15.75 -4.27
C ALA A 363 11.45 -17.26 -4.44
N ASN A 364 10.69 -18.02 -3.65
CA ASN A 364 10.68 -19.49 -3.71
C ASN A 364 10.16 -19.99 -5.07
N ARG A 365 9.10 -19.37 -5.61
CA ARG A 365 8.59 -19.72 -6.93
C ARG A 365 9.61 -19.46 -8.03
N ILE A 366 10.31 -18.32 -8.00
CA ILE A 366 11.37 -18.02 -8.99
C ILE A 366 12.55 -19.00 -8.80
N GLN A 367 12.87 -19.39 -7.57
CA GLN A 367 13.91 -20.39 -7.26
C GLN A 367 13.56 -21.76 -7.87
N ASP A 368 12.32 -22.21 -7.68
CA ASP A 368 11.81 -23.46 -8.27
C ASP A 368 11.87 -23.44 -9.80
N PHE A 369 11.50 -22.32 -10.43
CA PHE A 369 11.67 -22.17 -11.87
C PHE A 369 13.13 -22.25 -12.31
N SER A 370 14.08 -21.75 -11.50
CA SER A 370 15.51 -21.91 -11.76
C SER A 370 15.95 -23.37 -11.72
N ARG A 371 15.40 -24.19 -10.80
CA ARG A 371 15.62 -25.64 -10.73
C ARG A 371 15.11 -26.35 -11.99
N LEU A 372 13.88 -26.05 -12.39
CA LEU A 372 13.26 -26.64 -13.59
C LEU A 372 14.05 -26.31 -14.86
N MET A 373 14.52 -25.07 -14.98
CA MET A 373 15.34 -24.61 -16.12
C MET A 373 16.79 -25.09 -16.07
N GLY A 374 17.21 -25.69 -14.95
CA GLY A 374 18.50 -26.35 -14.80
C GLY A 374 18.48 -27.87 -14.98
N ALA A 375 17.30 -28.47 -15.19
CA ALA A 375 17.18 -29.88 -15.50
C ALA A 375 17.85 -30.23 -16.84
N ASP A 376 18.35 -31.46 -16.94
CA ASP A 376 18.91 -32.01 -18.18
C ASP A 376 17.82 -32.14 -19.27
N LEU A 377 18.22 -32.07 -20.54
CA LEU A 377 17.29 -31.96 -21.68
C LEU A 377 16.35 -33.18 -21.86
N ASP A 378 16.70 -34.33 -21.28
CA ASP A 378 15.91 -35.56 -21.32
C ASP A 378 14.66 -35.50 -20.41
N LYS A 379 14.66 -34.61 -19.41
CA LYS A 379 13.52 -34.34 -18.54
C LYS A 379 12.57 -33.35 -19.22
N LYS A 380 11.55 -33.87 -19.92
CA LYS A 380 10.48 -33.05 -20.55
C LYS A 380 9.65 -32.27 -19.52
N VAL A 381 10.11 -31.10 -19.10
CA VAL A 381 9.31 -30.18 -18.29
C VAL A 381 8.51 -29.26 -19.22
N LYS A 382 7.17 -29.35 -19.19
CA LYS A 382 6.31 -28.35 -19.83
C LYS A 382 6.23 -27.11 -18.94
N LEU A 383 6.93 -26.05 -19.32
CA LEU A 383 6.91 -24.75 -18.65
C LEU A 383 6.08 -23.75 -19.47
N ASP A 384 5.12 -23.09 -18.82
CA ASP A 384 4.47 -21.90 -19.40
C ASP A 384 5.42 -20.70 -19.27
N MET A 385 6.26 -20.54 -20.28
CA MET A 385 7.25 -19.46 -20.33
C MET A 385 6.61 -18.07 -20.36
N PHE A 386 5.38 -17.94 -20.87
CA PHE A 386 4.68 -16.66 -20.91
C PHE A 386 4.21 -16.26 -19.51
N ALA A 387 3.52 -17.16 -18.80
CA ALA A 387 3.08 -16.92 -17.43
C ALA A 387 4.28 -16.64 -16.50
N PHE A 388 5.41 -17.34 -16.69
CA PHE A 388 6.63 -17.07 -15.93
C PHE A 388 7.21 -15.69 -16.24
N THR A 389 7.35 -15.34 -17.52
CA THR A 389 7.90 -14.03 -17.93
C THR A 389 7.05 -12.90 -17.37
N ASN A 390 5.71 -13.05 -17.43
CA ASN A 390 4.78 -12.07 -16.86
C ASN A 390 4.91 -11.98 -15.33
N PHE A 391 4.94 -13.11 -14.62
CA PHE A 391 5.12 -13.15 -13.17
C PHE A 391 6.45 -12.53 -12.74
N ASN A 392 7.54 -12.84 -13.45
CA ASN A 392 8.87 -12.45 -13.05
C ASN A 392 9.21 -11.01 -13.47
N PHE A 393 9.22 -10.72 -14.78
CA PHE A 393 9.73 -9.46 -15.34
C PHE A 393 8.69 -8.33 -15.33
N GLY A 394 7.40 -8.66 -15.27
CA GLY A 394 6.29 -7.71 -15.24
C GLY A 394 5.98 -7.13 -13.85
N HIS A 395 6.81 -7.39 -12.84
CA HIS A 395 6.56 -7.03 -11.44
C HIS A 395 7.42 -5.85 -10.98
N ASP A 396 6.80 -4.89 -10.28
CA ASP A 396 7.48 -3.85 -9.52
C ASP A 396 7.31 -4.11 -8.02
N GLU A 397 8.40 -4.50 -7.36
CA GLU A 397 8.34 -4.86 -5.94
C GLU A 397 8.10 -3.66 -5.03
N TRP A 398 8.53 -2.46 -5.42
CA TRP A 398 8.31 -1.28 -4.59
C TRP A 398 6.82 -0.94 -4.51
N ASP A 399 6.14 -0.95 -5.65
CA ASP A 399 4.72 -0.63 -5.73
C ASP A 399 3.86 -1.74 -5.10
N ASN A 400 4.22 -3.01 -5.32
CA ASN A 400 3.60 -4.16 -4.65
C ASN A 400 3.73 -4.07 -3.12
N SER A 401 4.95 -3.89 -2.61
CA SER A 401 5.21 -3.74 -1.17
C SER A 401 4.47 -2.53 -0.59
N SER A 402 4.35 -1.43 -1.36
CA SER A 402 3.64 -0.23 -0.91
C SER A 402 2.15 -0.50 -0.72
N GLN A 403 1.54 -1.26 -1.62
CA GLN A 403 0.14 -1.68 -1.49
C GLN A 403 -0.04 -2.66 -0.33
N LYS A 404 0.86 -3.63 -0.17
CA LYS A 404 0.81 -4.59 0.94
C LYS A 404 0.99 -3.92 2.31
N LEU A 405 1.78 -2.86 2.38
CA LEU A 405 1.90 -2.06 3.58
C LEU A 405 0.61 -1.28 3.90
N ARG A 406 -0.08 -0.73 2.88
CA ARG A 406 -1.38 -0.08 3.08
C ARG A 406 -2.41 -1.07 3.63
N GLU A 407 -2.54 -2.23 3.01
CA GLU A 407 -3.42 -3.33 3.46
C GLU A 407 -3.11 -3.73 4.91
N TRP A 408 -1.82 -3.98 5.23
CA TRP A 408 -1.39 -4.31 6.58
C TRP A 408 -1.73 -3.23 7.61
N THR A 409 -1.67 -1.95 7.22
CA THR A 409 -2.02 -0.82 8.10
C THR A 409 -3.53 -0.78 8.34
N TRP A 410 -4.33 -0.95 7.28
CA TRP A 410 -5.79 -0.98 7.37
C TRP A 410 -6.29 -2.14 8.23
N ASP A 411 -5.73 -3.34 8.07
CA ASP A 411 -6.10 -4.53 8.84
C ASP A 411 -5.87 -4.37 10.35
N ARG A 412 -4.92 -3.50 10.74
CA ARG A 412 -4.57 -3.21 12.14
C ARG A 412 -5.31 -2.00 12.72
N THR A 413 -6.12 -1.32 11.92
CA THR A 413 -6.88 -0.16 12.38
C THR A 413 -8.31 -0.62 12.68
N PRO A 414 -8.66 -0.93 13.94
CA PRO A 414 -9.99 -1.42 14.28
C PRO A 414 -11.04 -0.32 14.06
N ASN A 415 -12.27 -0.73 13.72
CA ASN A 415 -13.46 0.14 13.68
C ASN A 415 -13.38 1.32 12.70
N VAL A 416 -12.70 1.15 11.56
CA VAL A 416 -12.66 2.19 10.52
C VAL A 416 -13.92 2.21 9.66
N TYR A 417 -14.36 3.41 9.29
CA TYR A 417 -15.42 3.61 8.31
C TYR A 417 -14.88 3.39 6.88
N TRP A 418 -15.46 2.41 6.20
CA TRP A 418 -15.26 2.18 4.77
C TRP A 418 -16.40 2.81 3.98
N ARG A 419 -16.05 3.56 2.93
CA ARG A 419 -17.00 4.08 1.94
C ARG A 419 -16.45 3.84 0.55
N MET A 420 -17.35 3.74 -0.43
CA MET A 420 -16.91 3.59 -1.83
C MET A 420 -16.20 4.87 -2.32
N PRO A 421 -15.15 4.77 -3.14
CA PRO A 421 -14.48 3.55 -3.60
C PRO A 421 -13.44 2.99 -2.60
N ILE A 422 -13.60 1.72 -2.19
CA ILE A 422 -12.75 1.08 -1.17
C ILE A 422 -11.30 0.83 -1.61
N ALA A 423 -11.00 0.90 -2.91
CA ALA A 423 -9.66 0.70 -3.43
C ALA A 423 -8.63 1.70 -2.89
N PHE A 424 -9.09 2.83 -2.34
CA PHE A 424 -8.25 3.90 -1.82
C PHE A 424 -8.11 3.89 -0.30
N GLY A 425 -8.63 2.86 0.39
CA GLY A 425 -8.59 2.75 1.84
C GLY A 425 -9.79 3.34 2.56
N PRO A 426 -9.74 3.43 3.91
CA PRO A 426 -10.78 4.04 4.72
C PRO A 426 -11.03 5.50 4.34
N MET A 427 -12.30 5.88 4.31
CA MET A 427 -12.68 7.21 3.86
C MET A 427 -12.66 8.18 5.05
N PRO A 428 -11.92 9.31 4.99
CA PRO A 428 -11.99 10.33 6.03
C PRO A 428 -13.38 10.97 6.07
N GLY A 429 -13.74 11.56 7.20
CA GLY A 429 -15.03 12.21 7.35
C GLY A 429 -15.17 12.89 8.72
N PRO A 430 -16.40 13.23 9.13
CA PRO A 430 -16.63 13.85 10.44
C PRO A 430 -16.20 12.97 11.62
N ARG A 431 -16.24 11.65 11.47
CA ARG A 431 -15.96 10.67 12.55
C ARG A 431 -14.50 10.22 12.63
N GLN A 432 -13.76 10.26 11.51
CA GLN A 432 -12.40 9.74 11.46
C GLN A 432 -11.48 10.45 10.44
N THR A 433 -10.18 10.32 10.64
CA THR A 433 -9.14 10.65 9.64
C THR A 433 -8.96 9.50 8.64
N HIS A 434 -8.11 9.71 7.62
CA HIS A 434 -7.73 8.65 6.69
C HIS A 434 -6.95 7.50 7.36
N PHE A 435 -6.41 7.73 8.55
CA PHE A 435 -5.74 6.72 9.37
C PHE A 435 -6.69 6.05 10.38
N GLY A 436 -8.01 6.27 10.26
CA GLY A 436 -8.99 5.71 11.18
C GLY A 436 -9.00 6.33 12.58
N VAL A 437 -8.21 7.38 12.80
CA VAL A 437 -8.20 8.09 14.10
C VAL A 437 -9.48 8.88 14.25
N ALA A 438 -10.22 8.65 15.34
CA ALA A 438 -11.46 9.36 15.65
C ALA A 438 -11.23 10.88 15.79
N ARG A 439 -12.19 11.68 15.30
CA ARG A 439 -12.12 13.14 15.42
C ARG A 439 -12.89 13.62 16.65
N GLN A 440 -12.43 14.74 17.23
CA GLN A 440 -13.15 15.40 18.31
C GLN A 440 -13.50 16.83 17.89
N ALA A 441 -14.78 17.08 17.64
CA ALA A 441 -15.29 18.39 17.22
C ALA A 441 -15.63 19.30 18.42
N THR A 442 -14.79 19.28 19.47
CA THR A 442 -14.98 20.04 20.72
C THR A 442 -14.91 21.56 20.51
N GLU A 443 -14.07 22.01 19.58
CA GLU A 443 -13.90 23.42 19.23
C GLU A 443 -14.78 23.88 18.05
N SER A 444 -15.42 22.93 17.37
CA SER A 444 -16.38 23.24 16.31
C SER A 444 -17.59 23.97 16.91
N THR A 445 -18.12 24.92 16.16
CA THR A 445 -19.22 25.78 16.63
C THR A 445 -20.50 25.48 15.88
N PHE A 446 -21.64 25.60 16.55
CA PHE A 446 -22.95 25.48 15.92
C PHE A 446 -23.81 26.74 16.16
N THR A 447 -24.71 27.00 15.23
CA THR A 447 -25.82 27.95 15.41
C THR A 447 -27.10 27.29 14.92
N THR A 448 -28.01 26.98 15.83
CA THR A 448 -29.25 26.26 15.55
C THR A 448 -30.45 27.17 15.73
N ALA A 449 -31.20 27.42 14.65
CA ALA A 449 -32.48 28.11 14.69
C ALA A 449 -33.62 27.10 14.54
N SER A 450 -34.53 27.04 15.52
CA SER A 450 -35.68 26.13 15.49
C SER A 450 -37.01 26.88 15.56
N ILE A 451 -38.01 26.37 14.83
CA ILE A 451 -39.41 26.78 14.91
C ILE A 451 -40.23 25.55 15.25
N LYS A 452 -40.69 25.45 16.50
CA LYS A 452 -41.59 24.40 16.99
C LYS A 452 -43.03 24.82 16.77
N PHE A 453 -43.83 23.95 16.19
CA PHE A 453 -45.21 24.23 15.84
C PHE A 453 -46.13 23.04 16.14
N LYS A 454 -47.39 23.35 16.39
CA LYS A 454 -48.48 22.40 16.60
C LYS A 454 -49.17 22.14 15.27
N THR A 455 -49.38 20.86 14.95
CA THR A 455 -49.95 20.42 13.67
C THR A 455 -50.75 19.13 13.82
N SER A 456 -51.31 18.62 12.70
CA SER A 456 -52.07 17.38 12.63
C SER A 456 -51.20 16.18 12.95
N ARG A 457 -51.53 15.44 14.03
CA ARG A 457 -50.85 14.18 14.36
C ARG A 457 -51.01 13.15 13.25
N THR A 458 -52.21 13.04 12.68
CA THR A 458 -52.50 12.07 11.62
C THR A 458 -51.64 12.31 10.38
N LEU A 459 -51.46 13.57 9.98
CA LEU A 459 -50.61 13.87 8.83
C LEU A 459 -49.14 13.55 9.12
N LEU A 460 -48.64 13.85 10.32
CA LEU A 460 -47.28 13.49 10.74
C LEU A 460 -47.09 11.97 10.83
N GLN A 461 -48.09 11.22 11.29
CA GLN A 461 -48.05 9.76 11.33
C GLN A 461 -47.88 9.14 9.93
N ASN A 462 -48.44 9.78 8.89
CA ASN A 462 -48.29 9.32 7.51
C ASN A 462 -46.85 9.48 6.96
N LEU A 463 -45.95 10.14 7.70
CA LEU A 463 -44.52 10.25 7.37
C LEU A 463 -43.69 9.13 8.01
N PHE A 464 -44.27 8.27 8.83
CA PHE A 464 -43.59 7.08 9.36
C PHE A 464 -43.24 6.09 8.24
N PRO A 465 -42.22 5.24 8.42
CA PRO A 465 -41.80 4.28 7.40
C PRO A 465 -42.96 3.35 6.99
N ARG A 466 -43.29 3.34 5.69
CA ARG A 466 -44.42 2.59 5.15
C ARG A 466 -44.24 1.09 5.37
N GLY A 467 -45.25 0.44 5.95
CA GLY A 467 -45.27 -1.02 6.11
C GLY A 467 -44.35 -1.54 7.24
N VAL A 468 -43.81 -0.63 8.06
CA VAL A 468 -42.98 -0.99 9.21
C VAL A 468 -43.83 -0.82 10.48
N PRO A 469 -44.20 -1.91 11.18
CA PRO A 469 -44.93 -1.81 12.45
C PRO A 469 -44.06 -1.22 13.56
N GLY A 470 -44.66 -0.89 14.71
CA GLY A 470 -43.94 -0.41 15.91
C GLY A 470 -43.88 1.11 16.07
N TRP A 471 -44.04 1.88 14.98
CA TRP A 471 -44.04 3.35 15.03
C TRP A 471 -45.37 3.90 15.54
N ARG A 472 -45.33 4.72 16.60
CA ARG A 472 -46.50 5.40 17.15
C ARG A 472 -46.14 6.73 17.79
N PHE A 473 -47.16 7.53 18.08
CA PHE A 473 -47.01 8.65 19.00
C PHE A 473 -47.23 8.18 20.44
N LYS A 474 -46.48 8.76 21.37
CA LYS A 474 -46.65 8.56 22.82
C LYS A 474 -48.01 9.08 23.32
N SER A 475 -48.50 10.17 22.72
CA SER A 475 -49.77 10.81 23.09
C SER A 475 -50.90 10.39 22.14
N PRO A 476 -52.12 10.10 22.65
CA PRO A 476 -53.27 9.73 21.83
C PRO A 476 -54.00 10.93 21.18
N GLY A 477 -53.50 12.16 21.37
CA GLY A 477 -54.16 13.37 20.86
C GLY A 477 -54.31 13.44 19.34
N THR A 478 -55.20 14.27 18.83
CA THR A 478 -55.33 14.53 17.37
C THR A 478 -54.29 15.54 16.85
N VAL A 479 -53.59 16.19 17.77
CA VAL A 479 -52.53 17.17 17.51
C VAL A 479 -51.19 16.65 18.02
N ALA A 480 -50.12 17.02 17.34
CA ALA A 480 -48.74 16.73 17.73
C ALA A 480 -47.83 17.92 17.44
N TYR A 481 -46.58 17.82 17.85
CA TYR A 481 -45.59 18.88 17.74
C TYR A 481 -44.48 18.45 16.79
N ALA A 482 -44.05 19.37 15.94
CA ALA A 482 -42.88 19.20 15.09
C ALA A 482 -42.04 20.48 15.10
N SER A 483 -40.76 20.35 14.76
CA SER A 483 -39.85 21.47 14.59
C SER A 483 -39.16 21.43 13.25
N PHE A 484 -39.09 22.58 12.58
CA PHE A 484 -38.04 22.82 11.59
C PHE A 484 -36.82 23.37 12.32
N SER A 485 -35.69 22.67 12.24
CA SER A 485 -34.45 23.06 12.92
C SER A 485 -33.33 23.15 11.89
N GLN A 486 -32.83 24.38 11.69
CA GLN A 486 -31.70 24.68 10.82
C GLN A 486 -30.46 24.86 11.69
N THR A 487 -29.38 24.17 11.36
CA THR A 487 -28.08 24.37 12.05
C THR A 487 -27.00 24.74 11.05
N THR A 488 -26.23 25.78 11.40
CA THR A 488 -24.99 26.16 10.75
C THR A 488 -23.84 25.64 11.58
N LEU A 489 -23.00 24.80 10.98
CA LEU A 489 -21.79 24.25 11.59
C LEU A 489 -20.58 24.97 11.03
N ASN A 490 -19.63 25.34 11.88
CA ASN A 490 -18.37 26.00 11.48
C ASN A 490 -17.17 25.37 12.20
N LYS A 491 -15.96 25.66 11.69
CA LYS A 491 -14.69 25.11 12.20
C LYS A 491 -14.69 23.58 12.16
N MET A 492 -15.16 23.01 11.05
CA MET A 492 -15.15 21.57 10.82
C MET A 492 -13.78 21.16 10.30
N GLU A 493 -12.94 20.57 11.15
CA GLU A 493 -11.57 20.17 10.81
C GLU A 493 -11.52 19.28 9.55
N TRP A 494 -12.46 18.35 9.43
CA TRP A 494 -12.57 17.43 8.31
C TRP A 494 -12.96 18.09 6.97
N LEU A 495 -13.40 19.36 7.01
CA LEU A 495 -13.65 20.22 5.85
C LEU A 495 -12.62 21.37 5.76
N GLY A 496 -11.42 21.18 6.32
CA GLY A 496 -10.36 22.20 6.29
C GLY A 496 -10.69 23.45 7.13
N GLY A 497 -11.51 23.32 8.17
CA GLY A 497 -11.94 24.43 9.03
C GLY A 497 -13.16 25.21 8.53
N SER A 498 -13.71 24.82 7.37
CA SER A 498 -14.94 25.41 6.86
C SER A 498 -16.20 24.87 7.57
N GLY A 499 -17.37 25.14 7.02
CA GLY A 499 -18.66 24.88 7.64
C GLY A 499 -19.74 24.54 6.62
N TYR A 500 -20.90 24.12 7.10
CA TYR A 500 -22.05 23.80 6.26
C TYR A 500 -23.37 24.00 7.00
N ASN A 501 -24.47 24.04 6.25
CA ASN A 501 -25.82 24.25 6.78
C ASN A 501 -26.66 22.99 6.55
N HIS A 502 -27.50 22.67 7.53
CA HIS A 502 -28.53 21.66 7.39
C HIS A 502 -29.86 22.11 7.99
N LEU A 503 -30.97 21.57 7.48
CA LEU A 503 -32.34 21.84 7.93
C LEU A 503 -33.10 20.50 8.04
N GLY A 504 -33.54 20.14 9.24
CA GLY A 504 -34.31 18.93 9.49
C GLY A 504 -35.75 19.22 9.90
N LEU A 505 -36.66 18.30 9.56
CA LEU A 505 -37.97 18.19 10.20
C LEU A 505 -37.88 17.17 11.33
N TYR A 506 -38.23 17.57 12.55
CA TYR A 506 -38.23 16.72 13.74
C TYR A 506 -39.65 16.57 14.26
N ILE A 507 -40.16 15.34 14.34
CA ILE A 507 -41.50 15.02 14.83
C ILE A 507 -41.36 14.53 16.27
N HIS A 508 -41.86 15.31 17.23
CA HIS A 508 -41.62 15.05 18.65
C HIS A 508 -42.60 14.03 19.24
N GLY A 509 -42.17 13.38 20.32
CA GLY A 509 -43.02 12.44 21.08
C GLY A 509 -43.35 11.16 20.32
N VAL A 510 -42.41 10.66 19.52
CA VAL A 510 -42.53 9.40 18.78
C VAL A 510 -41.91 8.26 19.58
N GLU A 511 -42.52 7.10 19.45
CA GLU A 511 -42.04 5.84 20.00
C GLU A 511 -41.91 4.81 18.88
N TYR A 512 -40.89 3.97 19.01
CA TYR A 512 -40.74 2.74 18.24
C TYR A 512 -40.68 1.55 19.20
N GLU A 513 -41.62 0.62 19.04
CA GLU A 513 -41.63 -0.66 19.74
C GLU A 513 -40.81 -1.69 18.95
N LYS A 514 -39.75 -2.19 19.58
CA LYS A 514 -38.88 -3.25 19.07
C LYS A 514 -39.62 -4.58 19.03
N GLN A 515 -39.06 -5.55 18.30
CA GLN A 515 -39.61 -6.92 18.22
C GLN A 515 -39.69 -7.63 19.58
N ASN A 516 -38.81 -7.29 20.52
CA ASN A 516 -38.81 -7.85 21.88
C ASN A 516 -39.78 -7.13 22.84
N GLY A 517 -40.52 -6.12 22.38
CA GLY A 517 -41.44 -5.30 23.18
C GLY A 517 -40.82 -4.08 23.86
N ASP A 518 -39.49 -3.90 23.80
CA ASP A 518 -38.85 -2.69 24.32
C ASP A 518 -39.25 -1.46 23.51
N VAL A 519 -39.37 -0.31 24.15
CA VAL A 519 -39.76 0.94 23.51
C VAL A 519 -38.61 1.93 23.52
N VAL A 520 -38.32 2.51 22.36
CA VAL A 520 -37.40 3.64 22.20
C VAL A 520 -38.21 4.89 21.91
N SER A 521 -37.90 6.00 22.60
CA SER A 521 -38.62 7.27 22.44
C SER A 521 -37.68 8.41 22.08
N GLY A 522 -38.16 9.33 21.25
CA GLY A 522 -37.42 10.52 20.82
C GLY A 522 -38.15 11.30 19.73
N ALA A 523 -37.42 12.18 19.04
CA ALA A 523 -37.91 12.82 17.84
C ALA A 523 -37.68 11.93 16.63
N TYR A 524 -38.69 11.73 15.79
CA TYR A 524 -38.50 11.09 14.48
C TYR A 524 -38.12 12.13 13.44
N MET A 525 -37.03 11.89 12.73
CA MET A 525 -36.53 12.75 11.66
C MET A 525 -36.75 12.07 10.30
N PRO A 526 -37.87 12.32 9.60
CA PRO A 526 -38.14 11.73 8.29
C PRO A 526 -37.27 12.31 7.17
N ILE A 527 -36.72 13.52 7.35
CA ILE A 527 -35.94 14.21 6.33
C ILE A 527 -34.94 15.18 6.95
N LEU A 528 -33.73 15.20 6.39
CA LEU A 528 -32.68 16.16 6.69
C LEU A 528 -32.11 16.72 5.39
N PHE A 529 -32.21 18.03 5.19
CA PHE A 529 -31.58 18.71 4.05
C PHE A 529 -30.20 19.22 4.43
N GLU A 530 -29.22 19.07 3.54
CA GLU A 530 -27.88 19.65 3.71
C GLU A 530 -27.43 20.35 2.42
N ASN A 531 -26.55 21.35 2.55
CA ASN A 531 -26.06 22.14 1.41
C ASN A 531 -24.69 21.68 0.88
N LEU A 532 -24.13 20.58 1.39
CA LEU A 532 -22.90 19.97 0.89
C LEU A 532 -23.08 18.45 0.71
N THR A 533 -22.42 17.91 -0.31
CA THR A 533 -22.51 16.48 -0.65
C THR A 533 -21.80 15.59 0.37
N ASP A 534 -20.65 16.02 0.90
CA ASP A 534 -19.82 15.24 1.81
C ASP A 534 -20.56 14.76 3.07
N PRO A 535 -21.26 15.63 3.84
CA PRO A 535 -22.03 15.19 4.99
C PRO A 535 -23.28 14.36 4.62
N ILE A 536 -23.81 14.53 3.39
CA ILE A 536 -24.94 13.73 2.88
C ILE A 536 -24.48 12.29 2.68
N VAL A 537 -23.39 12.09 1.94
CA VAL A 537 -22.85 10.75 1.64
C VAL A 537 -22.44 10.06 2.94
N SER A 538 -21.68 10.74 3.79
CA SER A 538 -21.26 10.20 5.09
C SER A 538 -22.47 9.82 5.96
N GLY A 539 -23.45 10.71 6.13
CA GLY A 539 -24.61 10.42 6.98
C GLY A 539 -25.54 9.32 6.44
N ARG A 540 -25.64 9.16 5.11
CA ARG A 540 -26.44 8.09 4.51
C ARG A 540 -25.77 6.73 4.64
N GLU A 541 -24.49 6.65 4.31
CA GLU A 541 -23.76 5.38 4.26
C GLU A 541 -23.37 4.88 5.66
N GLU A 542 -22.91 5.80 6.52
CA GLU A 542 -22.40 5.46 7.86
C GLU A 542 -23.56 5.39 8.88
N LEU A 543 -24.47 6.38 8.86
CA LEU A 543 -25.49 6.54 9.91
C LEU A 543 -26.91 6.15 9.49
N GLY A 544 -27.16 5.89 8.21
CA GLY A 544 -28.52 5.58 7.73
C GLY A 544 -29.51 6.74 7.83
N MET A 545 -29.04 7.99 7.79
CA MET A 545 -29.91 9.16 7.87
C MET A 545 -30.60 9.49 6.54
N PRO A 546 -31.85 9.99 6.54
CA PRO A 546 -32.60 10.36 5.34
C PRO A 546 -32.18 11.74 4.82
N LYS A 547 -30.97 11.83 4.27
CA LYS A 547 -30.37 13.09 3.82
C LYS A 547 -30.62 13.39 2.35
N LEU A 548 -31.03 14.61 2.03
CA LEU A 548 -31.15 15.14 0.66
C LEU A 548 -30.42 16.48 0.53
N TYR A 549 -30.04 16.83 -0.69
CA TYR A 549 -29.45 18.12 -0.97
C TYR A 549 -30.51 19.22 -1.05
N SER A 550 -30.21 20.40 -0.48
CA SER A 550 -30.90 21.66 -0.77
C SER A 550 -29.90 22.82 -0.58
N SER A 551 -30.00 23.87 -1.39
CA SER A 551 -29.34 25.13 -1.01
C SER A 551 -29.99 25.64 0.27
N ILE A 552 -29.19 26.07 1.25
CA ILE A 552 -29.65 26.58 2.54
C ILE A 552 -28.86 27.85 2.83
N ASP A 553 -29.51 28.98 2.59
CA ASP A 553 -28.94 30.30 2.81
C ASP A 553 -29.43 30.86 4.14
N VAL A 554 -28.50 31.28 4.98
CA VAL A 554 -28.76 31.75 6.34
C VAL A 554 -28.38 33.21 6.47
N TYR A 555 -29.31 34.02 6.95
CA TYR A 555 -29.10 35.45 7.21
C TYR A 555 -29.35 35.74 8.69
N ARG A 556 -28.27 35.71 9.48
CA ARG A 556 -28.26 36.12 10.90
C ARG A 556 -28.01 37.62 11.03
N ARG A 557 -28.91 38.32 11.70
CA ARG A 557 -28.80 39.73 12.15
C ARG A 557 -29.05 39.78 13.65
N ALA A 558 -28.69 40.87 14.34
CA ALA A 558 -28.82 40.96 15.81
C ALA A 558 -30.20 40.52 16.34
N THR A 559 -31.27 41.00 15.72
CA THR A 559 -32.67 40.77 16.17
C THR A 559 -33.49 39.87 15.23
N SER A 560 -32.89 39.30 14.18
CA SER A 560 -33.62 38.40 13.27
C SER A 560 -32.77 37.30 12.67
N TYR A 561 -33.43 36.22 12.29
CA TYR A 561 -32.85 35.06 11.62
C TYR A 561 -33.72 34.69 10.43
N ARG A 562 -33.13 34.54 9.24
CA ARG A 562 -33.85 34.10 8.04
C ARG A 562 -33.14 32.94 7.39
N ILE A 563 -33.93 31.95 6.96
CA ILE A 563 -33.46 30.78 6.23
C ILE A 563 -34.22 30.69 4.93
N ASN A 564 -33.47 30.50 3.84
CA ASN A 564 -33.97 30.34 2.50
C ASN A 564 -33.52 28.98 1.97
N THR A 565 -34.46 28.16 1.51
CA THR A 565 -34.13 26.84 0.94
C THR A 565 -34.56 26.70 -0.51
N GLY A 566 -33.74 26.03 -1.30
CA GLY A 566 -33.96 25.90 -2.73
C GLY A 566 -33.23 24.74 -3.39
N TRP A 567 -33.40 24.64 -4.70
CA TRP A 567 -32.68 23.73 -5.58
C TRP A 567 -32.46 24.41 -6.93
N GLN A 568 -31.20 24.61 -7.33
CA GLN A 568 -30.83 25.30 -8.58
C GLN A 568 -31.57 26.64 -8.80
N GLY A 569 -31.75 27.43 -7.74
CA GLY A 569 -32.44 28.73 -7.78
C GLY A 569 -33.97 28.66 -7.62
N ALA A 570 -34.58 27.47 -7.70
CA ALA A 570 -35.98 27.26 -7.38
C ALA A 570 -36.17 27.26 -5.86
N MET A 571 -36.68 28.38 -5.33
CA MET A 571 -36.86 28.60 -3.89
C MET A 571 -38.14 27.94 -3.39
N TRP A 572 -38.02 26.96 -2.51
CA TRP A 572 -39.16 26.21 -1.97
C TRP A 572 -39.47 26.53 -0.51
N GLY A 573 -38.53 27.06 0.27
CA GLY A 573 -38.76 27.33 1.69
C GLY A 573 -38.24 28.69 2.13
N ARG A 574 -39.02 29.35 2.98
CA ARG A 574 -38.66 30.60 3.66
C ARG A 574 -39.05 30.51 5.12
N PHE A 575 -38.08 30.68 6.02
CA PHE A 575 -38.26 30.63 7.46
C PHE A 575 -37.77 31.95 8.06
N THR A 576 -38.49 32.50 9.03
CA THR A 576 -38.16 33.79 9.64
C THR A 576 -38.41 33.75 11.14
N LEU A 577 -37.43 34.21 11.91
CA LEU A 577 -37.53 34.51 13.33
C LEU A 577 -37.22 36.00 13.50
N GLU A 578 -38.12 36.74 14.14
CA GLU A 578 -38.04 38.19 14.35
C GLU A 578 -38.05 38.51 15.84
N ASN A 579 -37.53 39.69 16.19
CA ASN A 579 -37.47 40.21 17.56
C ASN A 579 -36.72 39.27 18.51
N LEU A 580 -35.58 38.74 18.08
CA LEU A 580 -34.74 37.89 18.91
C LEU A 580 -34.25 38.64 20.14
N LYS A 581 -34.50 38.06 21.31
CA LYS A 581 -34.02 38.55 22.61
C LYS A 581 -33.18 37.47 23.26
N GLU A 582 -32.00 37.86 23.72
CA GLU A 582 -31.11 36.96 24.45
C GLU A 582 -31.72 36.63 25.82
N VAL A 583 -31.75 35.34 26.16
CA VAL A 583 -32.24 34.81 27.44
C VAL A 583 -31.11 34.02 28.11
N GLU A 584 -31.24 33.76 29.41
CA GLU A 584 -30.27 32.91 30.11
C GLU A 584 -30.23 31.51 29.47
N ALA A 585 -29.01 31.01 29.22
CA ALA A 585 -28.81 29.70 28.60
C ALA A 585 -29.15 28.51 29.53
N ALA A 586 -29.60 28.77 30.76
CA ALA A 586 -29.84 27.74 31.77
C ALA A 586 -31.00 26.82 31.37
N GLY A 587 -30.70 25.55 31.10
CA GLY A 587 -31.70 24.51 30.82
C GLY A 587 -31.86 24.12 29.34
N ASP A 588 -31.19 24.80 28.41
CA ASP A 588 -31.10 24.36 27.01
C ASP A 588 -29.90 23.40 26.84
N GLY A 589 -30.16 22.19 26.33
CA GLY A 589 -29.11 21.19 26.07
C GLY A 589 -28.37 21.38 24.74
N GLY A 590 -28.72 22.40 23.94
CA GLY A 590 -28.19 22.57 22.58
C GLY A 590 -28.68 21.50 21.62
N SER A 591 -29.90 21.01 21.85
CA SER A 591 -30.48 19.90 21.09
C SER A 591 -30.62 20.24 19.60
N ILE A 592 -30.09 19.37 18.75
CA ILE A 592 -30.18 19.47 17.30
C ILE A 592 -31.63 19.38 16.79
N SER A 593 -32.53 18.72 17.54
CA SER A 593 -33.97 18.66 17.22
C SER A 593 -34.70 19.97 17.52
N GLY A 594 -34.07 20.88 18.26
CA GLY A 594 -34.67 22.12 18.73
C GLY A 594 -35.55 21.99 19.98
N ASP A 595 -35.63 20.78 20.57
CA ASP A 595 -36.45 20.46 21.75
C ASP A 595 -35.74 19.45 22.68
N ASN A 596 -36.28 19.22 23.88
CA ASN A 596 -35.69 18.35 24.91
C ASN A 596 -36.01 16.86 24.68
N ASP A 597 -35.74 16.35 23.48
CA ASP A 597 -35.89 14.94 23.13
C ASP A 597 -34.76 14.08 23.73
N ALA A 598 -35.02 12.80 24.01
CA ALA A 598 -33.99 11.87 24.49
C ALA A 598 -33.01 11.41 23.40
N GLY A 599 -33.39 11.57 22.13
CA GLY A 599 -32.63 11.13 20.98
C GLY A 599 -33.41 11.28 19.67
N ILE A 600 -32.80 10.85 18.56
CA ILE A 600 -33.41 10.89 17.22
C ILE A 600 -33.67 9.48 16.72
N LEU A 601 -34.89 9.24 16.25
CA LEU A 601 -35.27 8.08 15.45
C LEU A 601 -35.17 8.43 13.95
N THR A 602 -34.54 7.56 13.17
CA THR A 602 -34.55 7.60 11.70
C THR A 602 -34.83 6.20 11.15
N TYR A 603 -34.95 6.08 9.82
CA TYR A 603 -35.11 4.80 9.15
C TYR A 603 -34.11 4.69 8.00
N ARG A 604 -33.20 3.72 8.08
CA ARG A 604 -32.22 3.45 7.03
C ARG A 604 -32.90 2.66 5.92
N TYR A 605 -32.67 3.08 4.68
CA TYR A 605 -33.06 2.33 3.48
C TYR A 605 -31.97 2.43 2.41
N MET A 606 -31.39 1.30 2.02
CA MET A 606 -30.47 1.18 0.88
C MET A 606 -31.06 0.19 -0.14
N PRO A 607 -31.29 0.60 -1.40
CA PRO A 607 -31.81 -0.30 -2.42
C PRO A 607 -30.76 -1.31 -2.86
N ALA A 608 -31.21 -2.53 -3.17
CA ALA A 608 -30.34 -3.53 -3.79
C ALA A 608 -29.96 -3.14 -5.23
N VAL A 609 -28.73 -3.48 -5.63
CA VAL A 609 -28.24 -3.24 -7.00
C VAL A 609 -28.79 -4.30 -7.95
N GLY A 610 -29.34 -3.87 -9.10
CA GLY A 610 -29.78 -4.76 -10.19
C GLY A 610 -31.22 -4.53 -10.66
N ARG A 611 -31.47 -4.84 -11.94
CA ARG A 611 -32.83 -4.70 -12.52
C ARG A 611 -33.83 -5.69 -11.90
N SER A 612 -33.40 -6.92 -11.61
CA SER A 612 -34.23 -7.98 -11.02
C SER A 612 -34.57 -7.73 -9.56
N THR A 613 -33.77 -6.93 -8.86
CA THR A 613 -33.92 -6.57 -7.44
C THR A 613 -34.54 -5.18 -7.26
N LYS A 614 -35.08 -4.58 -8.32
CA LYS A 614 -35.75 -3.28 -8.23
C LYS A 614 -36.92 -3.36 -7.25
N GLY A 615 -36.88 -2.50 -6.23
CA GLY A 615 -37.89 -2.45 -5.17
C GLY A 615 -37.56 -3.31 -3.95
N THR A 616 -36.44 -4.03 -3.93
CA THR A 616 -35.94 -4.70 -2.73
C THR A 616 -34.84 -3.87 -2.07
N ALA A 617 -34.81 -3.88 -0.73
CA ALA A 617 -33.76 -3.23 0.04
C ALA A 617 -32.62 -4.22 0.30
N GLU A 618 -31.39 -3.72 0.23
CA GLU A 618 -30.20 -4.39 0.77
C GLU A 618 -30.07 -4.12 2.28
N ALA A 619 -30.49 -2.94 2.74
CA ALA A 619 -30.62 -2.61 4.15
C ALA A 619 -31.91 -1.82 4.40
N ALA A 620 -32.70 -2.24 5.39
CA ALA A 620 -33.92 -1.56 5.80
C ALA A 620 -34.17 -1.80 7.30
N TYR A 621 -34.01 -0.78 8.15
CA TYR A 621 -34.22 -0.89 9.59
C TYR A 621 -34.30 0.48 10.29
N PRO A 622 -34.97 0.57 11.45
CA PRO A 622 -34.93 1.77 12.28
C PRO A 622 -33.54 1.99 12.87
N VAL A 623 -33.17 3.26 13.03
CA VAL A 623 -31.92 3.71 13.64
C VAL A 623 -32.26 4.70 14.76
N TYR A 624 -31.52 4.62 15.87
CA TYR A 624 -31.67 5.53 17.00
C TYR A 624 -30.34 6.16 17.38
N VAL A 625 -30.38 7.45 17.67
CA VAL A 625 -29.26 8.24 18.18
C VAL A 625 -29.63 8.72 19.58
N PRO A 626 -29.13 8.07 20.65
CA PRO A 626 -29.31 8.57 22.01
C PRO A 626 -28.42 9.80 22.25
N PHE A 627 -29.01 10.96 22.53
CA PHE A 627 -28.23 12.19 22.71
C PHE A 627 -27.25 12.14 23.89
N LYS A 628 -27.60 11.39 24.94
CA LYS A 628 -26.73 11.21 26.11
C LYS A 628 -25.40 10.49 25.81
N ASP A 629 -25.32 9.75 24.70
CA ASP A 629 -24.14 8.96 24.34
C ASP A 629 -23.26 9.68 23.30
N GLU A 630 -23.69 10.85 22.83
CA GLU A 630 -22.95 11.66 21.86
C GLU A 630 -21.69 12.32 22.46
N VAL A 631 -20.64 12.43 21.66
CA VAL A 631 -19.38 13.06 22.05
C VAL A 631 -18.85 13.93 20.90
N PRO A 632 -18.53 15.21 21.14
CA PRO A 632 -18.75 15.95 22.37
C PRO A 632 -20.23 16.26 22.60
N GLN A 633 -20.61 16.43 23.87
CA GLN A 633 -21.91 17.00 24.20
C GLN A 633 -21.96 18.48 23.78
N PRO A 634 -23.02 18.92 23.08
CA PRO A 634 -23.22 20.33 22.74
C PRO A 634 -23.21 21.22 23.98
N LYS A 635 -22.57 22.39 23.85
CA LYS A 635 -22.53 23.42 24.90
C LYS A 635 -23.10 24.72 24.35
N PRO A 636 -24.37 25.02 24.63
CA PRO A 636 -24.95 26.34 24.38
C PRO A 636 -24.17 27.42 25.10
N LEU A 637 -23.86 28.48 24.38
CA LEU A 637 -23.23 29.68 24.91
C LEU A 637 -24.22 30.84 24.96
N ARG A 638 -25.09 30.95 23.96
CA ARG A 638 -26.08 32.03 23.85
C ARG A 638 -27.39 31.47 23.33
N VAL A 639 -28.48 31.89 23.94
CA VAL A 639 -29.84 31.47 23.57
C VAL A 639 -30.67 32.71 23.32
N PHE A 640 -31.41 32.71 22.22
CA PHE A 640 -32.31 33.78 21.86
C PHE A 640 -33.70 33.22 21.64
N GLU A 641 -34.71 33.87 22.20
CA GLU A 641 -36.11 33.58 21.91
C GLU A 641 -36.67 34.61 20.93
N ALA A 642 -37.49 34.16 19.99
CA ALA A 642 -38.17 35.02 19.03
C ALA A 642 -39.61 35.29 19.46
N ASP A 643 -40.00 36.57 19.51
CA ASP A 643 -41.41 36.92 19.77
C ASP A 643 -42.32 36.52 18.59
N LYS A 644 -41.76 36.45 17.38
CA LYS A 644 -42.51 36.15 16.16
C LYS A 644 -41.69 35.26 15.25
N ALA A 645 -42.28 34.13 14.85
CA ALA A 645 -41.67 33.25 13.87
C ALA A 645 -42.71 32.71 12.89
N SER A 646 -42.28 32.44 11.66
CA SER A 646 -43.11 31.85 10.64
C SER A 646 -42.26 31.10 9.62
N PHE A 647 -42.91 30.21 8.88
CA PHE A 647 -42.33 29.61 7.70
C PHE A 647 -43.36 29.46 6.59
N LYS A 648 -42.90 29.46 5.35
CA LYS A 648 -43.68 29.18 4.16
C LYS A 648 -42.95 28.16 3.31
N ILE A 649 -43.67 27.10 2.96
CA ILE A 649 -43.22 26.08 2.02
C ILE A 649 -44.03 26.25 0.73
N ASP A 650 -43.33 26.47 -0.37
CA ASP A 650 -43.87 26.48 -1.71
C ASP A 650 -43.60 25.12 -2.34
N LYS A 651 -44.67 24.36 -2.64
CA LYS A 651 -44.54 23.01 -3.19
C LYS A 651 -43.84 23.00 -4.55
N LEU A 652 -43.94 24.11 -5.29
CA LEU A 652 -43.56 24.21 -6.70
C LEU A 652 -44.13 23.03 -7.51
N ASP A 653 -43.64 22.79 -8.72
CA ASP A 653 -44.04 21.66 -9.56
C ASP A 653 -42.83 20.78 -9.94
N TRP A 654 -43.10 19.75 -10.74
CA TRP A 654 -42.09 18.81 -11.24
C TRP A 654 -41.08 19.46 -12.19
N GLU A 655 -41.39 20.61 -12.79
CA GLU A 655 -40.46 21.33 -13.67
C GLU A 655 -39.43 22.10 -12.84
N ALA A 656 -39.87 22.74 -11.75
CA ALA A 656 -39.02 23.49 -10.86
C ALA A 656 -38.24 22.61 -9.86
N LEU A 657 -38.82 21.48 -9.40
CA LEU A 657 -38.21 20.56 -8.43
C LEU A 657 -38.27 19.09 -8.90
N PRO A 658 -37.64 18.72 -10.03
CA PRO A 658 -37.79 17.38 -10.63
C PRO A 658 -37.41 16.23 -9.71
N THR A 659 -36.45 16.43 -8.79
CA THR A 659 -35.97 15.38 -7.87
C THR A 659 -36.50 15.54 -6.44
N LEU A 660 -37.21 16.63 -6.13
CA LEU A 660 -37.63 16.98 -4.77
C LEU A 660 -39.13 17.31 -4.62
N HIS A 661 -39.87 17.52 -5.72
CA HIS A 661 -41.28 17.95 -5.68
C HIS A 661 -42.13 17.05 -4.78
N HIS A 662 -42.04 15.72 -4.95
CA HIS A 662 -42.76 14.75 -4.11
C HIS A 662 -42.41 14.83 -2.61
N VAL A 663 -41.24 15.37 -2.23
CA VAL A 663 -40.89 15.61 -0.83
C VAL A 663 -41.47 16.95 -0.37
N ILE A 664 -41.24 18.02 -1.14
CA ILE A 664 -41.64 19.37 -0.77
C ILE A 664 -43.16 19.54 -0.78
N GLU A 665 -43.87 18.94 -1.74
CA GLU A 665 -45.34 18.89 -1.77
C GLU A 665 -45.90 18.28 -0.48
N ARG A 666 -45.33 17.15 -0.03
CA ARG A 666 -45.74 16.50 1.22
C ARG A 666 -45.45 17.36 2.45
N LEU A 667 -44.36 18.13 2.45
CA LEU A 667 -44.08 19.10 3.52
C LEU A 667 -45.05 20.29 3.50
N ALA A 668 -45.46 20.76 2.32
CA ALA A 668 -46.38 21.88 2.16
C ALA A 668 -47.81 21.55 2.63
N GLU A 669 -48.18 20.28 2.74
CA GLU A 669 -49.48 19.84 3.26
C GLU A 669 -49.63 20.05 4.77
N LEU A 670 -48.55 20.30 5.52
CA LEU A 670 -48.57 20.44 6.98
C LEU A 670 -49.39 21.66 7.41
N PRO A 671 -50.58 21.48 8.05
CA PRO A 671 -51.32 22.61 8.57
C PRO A 671 -50.63 23.13 9.84
N VAL A 672 -50.25 24.40 9.87
CA VAL A 672 -49.70 25.02 11.07
C VAL A 672 -50.84 25.60 11.89
N TYR A 673 -51.18 24.95 13.00
CA TYR A 673 -52.22 25.44 13.90
C TYR A 673 -51.70 26.56 14.79
N GLU A 674 -50.45 26.45 15.24
CA GLU A 674 -49.83 27.37 16.18
C GLU A 674 -48.31 27.23 16.11
N VAL A 675 -47.58 28.35 16.14
CA VAL A 675 -46.15 28.36 16.41
C VAL A 675 -45.97 28.45 17.92
N VAL A 676 -45.39 27.40 18.51
CA VAL A 676 -45.36 27.15 19.95
C VAL A 676 -44.11 27.74 20.60
N ALA A 677 -42.98 27.64 19.91
CA ALA A 677 -41.72 28.20 20.36
C ALA A 677 -40.80 28.44 19.15
N ALA A 678 -39.96 29.47 19.22
CA ALA A 678 -38.92 29.67 18.22
C ALA A 678 -37.69 30.27 18.90
N LYS A 679 -36.53 29.67 18.64
CA LYS A 679 -35.28 30.06 19.29
C LYS A 679 -34.07 29.93 18.37
N VAL A 680 -33.01 30.65 18.71
CA VAL A 680 -31.67 30.52 18.13
C VAL A 680 -30.69 30.18 19.24
N VAL A 681 -29.93 29.10 19.08
CA VAL A 681 -28.92 28.64 20.03
C VAL A 681 -27.56 28.67 19.37
N GLU A 682 -26.61 29.41 19.94
CA GLU A 682 -25.22 29.51 19.49
C GLU A 682 -24.33 28.79 20.51
N GLY A 683 -23.44 27.90 20.05
CA GLY A 683 -22.66 27.06 20.95
C GLY A 683 -21.42 26.41 20.35
N VAL A 684 -20.76 25.58 21.16
CA VAL A 684 -19.55 24.80 20.79
C VAL A 684 -19.75 23.32 21.11
N GLY A 685 -18.94 22.46 20.51
CA GLY A 685 -19.08 21.01 20.63
C GLY A 685 -20.14 20.52 19.66
N VAL A 686 -19.70 20.06 18.50
CA VAL A 686 -20.60 19.53 17.47
C VAL A 686 -20.59 18.00 17.55
N PRO A 687 -21.69 17.34 17.93
CA PRO A 687 -21.77 15.89 17.90
C PRO A 687 -21.69 15.41 16.45
N ASP A 688 -20.92 14.36 16.21
CA ASP A 688 -20.79 13.74 14.89
C ASP A 688 -21.84 12.66 14.64
N VAL A 689 -22.72 12.42 15.61
CA VAL A 689 -23.81 11.46 15.56
C VAL A 689 -23.33 10.00 15.47
N ALA A 690 -22.11 9.72 15.94
CA ALA A 690 -21.54 8.38 15.95
C ALA A 690 -22.28 7.40 16.88
N ALA A 691 -23.12 7.85 17.81
CA ALA A 691 -23.93 6.96 18.65
C ALA A 691 -25.13 6.36 17.89
N ALA A 692 -25.32 6.69 16.60
CA ALA A 692 -26.34 6.07 15.76
C ALA A 692 -26.18 4.54 15.73
N GLN A 693 -27.25 3.86 16.12
CA GLN A 693 -27.28 2.39 16.17
C GLN A 693 -28.57 1.85 15.60
N ARG A 694 -28.50 0.63 15.04
CA ARG A 694 -29.67 -0.11 14.60
C ARG A 694 -30.56 -0.41 15.80
N VAL A 695 -31.87 -0.22 15.64
CA VAL A 695 -32.88 -0.53 16.65
C VAL A 695 -33.48 -1.89 16.32
N GLU A 696 -32.73 -2.96 16.58
CA GLU A 696 -33.20 -4.35 16.54
C GLU A 696 -32.41 -5.19 17.55
#